data_AF-S6GKU3-F1
#
_entry.id   AF-S6GKU3-F1
#
_cell.length_a   1.000
_cell.length_b   1.000
_cell.length_c   1.000
_cell.angle_alpha   90.00
_cell.angle_beta   90.00
_cell.angle_gamma   90.00
#
_symmetry.space_group_name_H-M   'P 1'
#
loop_
_entity.id
_entity.type
_entity.pdbx_description
1 polymer ?
#
loop_
_entity_poly.entity_id
_entity_poly.type
_entity_poly.pdbx_seq_one_letter_code
_entity_poly.pdbx_strand_id
1 'polypeptide(L)'
;MDSLEVPEHACYHCLLDIPKHSNFSVLIDGSSRAMCCPGCSAVAQTIIDSGLHDYYRHRTDNPSGQSLDPQSLVPEELTLYNSDKVQGSFVNDSVDGFREATLVIEGITCAACIWLLEHHLQTQPGVQSFSVNMSNHRAQISWDREQIQLSEILSKIYQIGYRGHPYRPDIEEQLLAREQKRAMLRLGVAGVGMMQVLALAIALYAGGFQGIESSTEQWLRWSSFVICTPIIFYAALPFFSAAYRDLKTYHLSMDVPVSIAIGGAFIASAWATISHSGEIYFDSVSMFTFFLLFGRYLEMQARHRTGRAGNALQNLFPQAAIQLIVDDRGNTKEQLISAAELEVGNRILVKPGQLIPADATISSGFSSIDESALTGEYMPQRRCIGEAVIGGTLNVENPIQLTVTHVGSQTQLSAIVRLLERAASEKPKVAKLADKVANYFVACVLLAAIVVSISWYFIDPEKAFWITLSVLVVTCPCALSLATPTALTTATGNLRQRGLLITRGHVLESLALCTDIVFDKTGTLTQGNLCIEKTIAEDPESALRIAAALEANSEHPIAQAFRFYLQHSADNIAVTLGQGIEGIVGGDLYRIGKPQFAAKLLGPGFDCPSPDSDGHWLLLCNEKRIIGWFLIADSLRVDSKDCVKTLQRLGINVHMLTGDSSSSGPKTAAELGIQQLCAGASPEQKNQYIQTLQQSGAKVLMVGDGINDLPVLAGTQTSIAMGSASDLAKTHADAVLTNGELTLIGEAVLLAKKTNKIIKQNIAWAFSYNMTALPLAALGLIPPYAAAIGMSLSSLLVVFNALRLGKK
;
A
#
# COMPACT_ATOMS: atom_id res chain seq x y z
N MET A 1 0.76 -5.62 -53.62
CA MET A 1 1.72 -6.56 -53.00
C MET A 1 2.97 -6.46 -53.85
N ASP A 2 3.81 -5.47 -53.54
CA ASP A 2 5.10 -5.30 -54.19
C ASP A 2 6.15 -5.83 -53.23
N SER A 3 6.94 -6.81 -53.67
CA SER A 3 8.06 -7.34 -52.91
C SER A 3 9.13 -6.27 -52.75
N LEU A 4 9.53 -5.95 -51.51
CA LEU A 4 10.67 -5.09 -51.19
C LEU A 4 11.91 -5.49 -52.02
N GLU A 5 12.33 -4.63 -52.94
CA GLU A 5 13.59 -4.78 -53.68
C GLU A 5 14.77 -4.49 -52.73
N VAL A 6 15.41 -5.55 -52.25
CA VAL A 6 16.62 -5.44 -51.43
C VAL A 6 17.81 -5.12 -52.35
N PRO A 7 18.64 -4.10 -52.03
CA PRO A 7 19.83 -3.77 -52.83
C PRO A 7 20.76 -4.97 -52.98
N GLU A 8 21.37 -5.15 -54.17
CA GLU A 8 22.26 -6.30 -54.46
C GLU A 8 23.47 -6.44 -53.52
N HIS A 9 23.81 -5.37 -52.79
CA HIS A 9 24.94 -5.34 -51.85
C HIS A 9 24.54 -5.57 -50.38
N ALA A 10 23.25 -5.74 -50.07
CA ALA A 10 22.75 -5.93 -48.72
C ALA A 10 22.39 -7.39 -48.44
N CYS A 11 22.66 -7.84 -47.21
CA CYS A 11 22.31 -9.15 -46.71
C CYS A 11 20.79 -9.33 -46.74
N TYR A 12 20.33 -10.39 -47.39
CA TYR A 12 18.90 -10.61 -47.53
C TYR A 12 18.23 -10.98 -46.21
N HIS A 13 18.93 -11.33 -45.12
CA HIS A 13 18.30 -11.60 -43.82
C HIS A 13 18.26 -10.36 -42.91
N CYS A 14 19.41 -9.74 -42.63
CA CYS A 14 19.55 -8.66 -41.65
C CYS A 14 19.69 -7.26 -42.27
N LEU A 15 19.65 -7.15 -43.61
CA LEU A 15 19.71 -5.90 -44.38
C LEU A 15 21.00 -5.07 -44.23
N LEU A 16 22.04 -5.62 -43.60
CA LEU A 16 23.38 -5.02 -43.50
C LEU A 16 24.22 -5.32 -44.74
N ASP A 17 25.18 -4.45 -45.07
CA ASP A 17 26.09 -4.64 -46.20
C ASP A 17 26.84 -5.98 -46.16
N ILE A 18 26.99 -6.61 -47.33
CA ILE A 18 27.71 -7.86 -47.50
C ILE A 18 29.22 -7.54 -47.57
N PRO A 19 30.06 -8.12 -46.69
CA PRO A 19 31.51 -7.97 -46.78
C PRO A 19 32.05 -8.45 -48.14
N LYS A 20 33.07 -7.76 -48.69
CA LYS A 20 33.62 -7.97 -50.05
C LYS A 20 34.13 -9.40 -50.39
N HIS A 21 34.08 -10.34 -49.44
CA HIS A 21 34.50 -11.74 -49.59
C HIS A 21 33.52 -12.77 -48.99
N SER A 22 32.25 -12.39 -48.77
CA SER A 22 31.22 -13.32 -48.29
C SER A 22 30.60 -14.10 -49.45
N ASN A 23 30.61 -15.44 -49.36
CA ASN A 23 30.01 -16.34 -50.36
C ASN A 23 28.76 -17.07 -49.80
N PHE A 24 28.17 -16.60 -48.71
CA PHE A 24 27.02 -17.25 -48.09
C PHE A 24 25.72 -16.90 -48.83
N SER A 25 24.96 -17.90 -49.24
CA SER A 25 23.63 -17.71 -49.83
C SER A 25 22.64 -18.78 -49.38
N VAL A 26 21.35 -18.45 -49.44
CA VAL A 26 20.22 -19.34 -49.10
C VAL A 26 19.16 -19.20 -50.18
N LEU A 27 18.51 -20.31 -50.55
CA LEU A 27 17.42 -20.31 -51.52
C LEU A 27 16.12 -19.89 -50.81
N ILE A 28 15.58 -18.71 -51.15
CA ILE A 28 14.33 -18.18 -50.58
C ILE A 28 13.39 -17.86 -51.73
N ASP A 29 12.17 -18.41 -51.71
CA ASP A 29 11.15 -18.25 -52.76
C ASP A 29 11.71 -18.50 -54.18
N GLY A 30 12.54 -19.55 -54.33
CA GLY A 30 13.13 -19.98 -55.59
C GLY A 30 14.32 -19.16 -56.09
N SER A 31 14.73 -18.11 -55.37
CA SER A 31 15.88 -17.26 -55.73
C SER A 31 17.03 -17.42 -54.74
N SER A 32 18.27 -17.53 -55.22
CA SER A 32 19.46 -17.54 -54.37
C SER A 32 19.71 -16.14 -53.80
N ARG A 33 19.60 -15.98 -52.48
CA ARG A 33 19.74 -14.70 -51.78
C ARG A 33 21.02 -14.67 -50.96
N ALA A 34 21.82 -13.61 -51.11
CA ALA A 34 23.11 -13.48 -50.45
C ALA A 34 23.00 -13.05 -48.97
N MET A 35 23.95 -13.50 -48.15
CA MET A 35 24.01 -13.30 -46.70
C MET A 35 25.36 -12.69 -46.27
N CYS A 36 25.37 -11.85 -45.23
CA CYS A 36 26.60 -11.20 -44.75
C CYS A 36 27.52 -12.14 -43.95
N CYS A 37 26.99 -13.21 -43.35
CA CYS A 37 27.75 -14.10 -42.46
C CYS A 37 27.10 -15.52 -42.38
N PRO A 38 27.82 -16.54 -41.88
CA PRO A 38 27.28 -17.90 -41.78
C PRO A 38 26.13 -17.99 -40.76
N GLY A 39 26.08 -17.11 -39.76
CA GLY A 39 24.95 -17.03 -38.83
C GLY A 39 23.65 -16.61 -39.53
N CYS A 40 23.70 -15.58 -40.38
CA CYS A 40 22.55 -15.15 -41.18
C CYS A 40 22.10 -16.24 -42.16
N SER A 41 23.04 -17.00 -42.73
CA SER A 41 22.71 -18.13 -43.59
C SER A 41 22.03 -19.27 -42.82
N ALA A 42 22.55 -19.65 -41.64
CA ALA A 42 21.95 -20.71 -40.83
C ALA A 42 20.54 -20.35 -40.34
N VAL A 43 20.34 -19.12 -39.87
CA VAL A 43 19.03 -18.63 -39.42
C VAL A 43 18.05 -18.57 -40.59
N ALA A 44 18.47 -18.00 -41.72
CA ALA A 44 17.62 -17.93 -42.91
C ALA A 44 17.22 -19.32 -43.41
N GLN A 45 18.15 -20.27 -43.48
CA GLN A 45 17.86 -21.65 -43.86
C GLN A 45 16.87 -22.30 -42.90
N THR A 46 17.05 -22.10 -41.59
CA THR A 46 16.16 -22.65 -40.56
C THR A 46 14.73 -22.12 -40.68
N ILE A 47 14.56 -20.83 -40.99
CA ILE A 47 13.24 -20.20 -41.19
C ILE A 47 12.52 -20.83 -42.39
N ILE A 48 13.24 -21.04 -43.48
CA ILE A 48 12.70 -21.67 -44.70
C ILE A 48 12.37 -23.14 -44.47
N ASP A 49 13.28 -23.91 -43.86
CA ASP A 49 13.07 -25.32 -43.54
C ASP A 49 11.89 -25.52 -42.58
N SER A 50 11.60 -24.53 -41.73
CA SER A 50 10.45 -24.53 -40.81
C SER A 50 9.13 -24.12 -41.48
N GLY A 51 9.11 -23.86 -42.79
CA GLY A 51 7.91 -23.49 -43.53
C GLY A 51 7.48 -22.03 -43.37
N LEU A 52 8.25 -21.19 -42.68
CA LEU A 52 7.90 -19.79 -42.34
C LEU A 52 8.32 -18.79 -43.44
N HIS A 53 8.02 -19.10 -44.70
CA HIS A 53 8.44 -18.31 -45.86
C HIS A 53 7.86 -16.89 -45.84
N ASP A 54 6.64 -16.74 -45.31
CA ASP A 54 5.92 -15.47 -45.24
C ASP A 54 6.63 -14.41 -44.35
N TYR A 55 7.57 -14.83 -43.49
CA TYR A 55 8.43 -13.92 -42.74
C TYR A 55 9.13 -12.90 -43.66
N TYR A 56 9.66 -13.34 -44.80
CA TYR A 56 10.38 -12.45 -45.72
C TYR A 56 9.45 -11.57 -46.57
N ARG A 57 8.17 -11.92 -46.68
CA ARG A 57 7.15 -11.12 -47.39
C ARG A 57 6.58 -10.01 -46.52
N HIS A 58 6.50 -10.25 -45.21
CA HIS A 58 5.88 -9.32 -44.26
C HIS A 58 6.87 -8.59 -43.37
N ARG A 59 8.19 -8.80 -43.56
CA ARG A 59 9.19 -8.03 -42.83
C ARG A 59 9.11 -6.54 -43.22
N THR A 60 8.96 -5.71 -42.21
CA THR A 60 9.13 -4.25 -42.29
C THR A 60 10.59 -3.88 -42.04
N ASP A 61 11.04 -2.73 -42.57
CA ASP A 61 12.45 -2.36 -42.65
C ASP A 61 13.22 -2.45 -41.32
N ASN A 62 14.38 -3.10 -41.43
CA ASN A 62 15.56 -3.07 -40.55
C ASN A 62 15.41 -3.44 -39.05
N PRO A 63 15.51 -4.72 -38.68
CA PRO A 63 15.59 -5.16 -37.28
C PRO A 63 16.97 -4.91 -36.62
N SER A 64 17.98 -4.45 -37.38
CA SER A 64 19.39 -4.50 -36.93
C SER A 64 20.22 -3.32 -37.46
N GLY A 65 19.76 -2.09 -37.22
CA GLY A 65 20.49 -0.87 -37.52
C GLY A 65 20.20 0.23 -36.52
N GLN A 66 20.74 0.12 -35.31
CA GLN A 66 20.73 1.20 -34.31
C GLN A 66 21.55 2.40 -34.82
N SER A 67 20.89 3.35 -35.47
CA SER A 67 21.31 4.74 -35.38
C SER A 67 20.78 5.27 -34.05
N LEU A 68 21.66 5.29 -33.05
CA LEU A 68 21.46 6.05 -31.81
C LEU A 68 21.37 7.53 -32.17
N ASP A 69 20.17 7.99 -32.49
CA ASP A 69 19.85 9.40 -32.53
C ASP A 69 19.66 9.88 -31.07
N PRO A 70 20.54 10.75 -30.53
CA PRO A 70 20.48 11.21 -29.14
C PRO A 70 19.20 11.98 -28.78
N GLN A 71 18.34 12.25 -29.78
CA GLN A 71 17.08 12.99 -29.63
C GLN A 71 15.83 12.10 -29.56
N SER A 72 15.93 10.78 -29.82
CA SER A 72 14.84 9.84 -29.58
C SER A 72 14.82 9.43 -28.10
N LEU A 73 14.32 10.31 -27.25
CA LEU A 73 14.38 10.18 -25.78
C LEU A 73 13.57 9.01 -25.21
N VAL A 74 12.79 8.28 -26.01
CA VAL A 74 11.94 7.17 -25.56
C VAL A 74 12.41 5.90 -26.28
N PRO A 75 12.97 4.89 -25.57
CA PRO A 75 13.20 3.57 -26.14
C PRO A 75 11.93 3.10 -26.89
N GLU A 76 12.04 2.69 -28.16
CA GLU A 76 10.88 2.39 -29.02
C GLU A 76 9.90 1.40 -28.36
N GLU A 77 10.42 0.45 -27.58
CA GLU A 77 9.63 -0.51 -26.78
C GLU A 77 8.65 0.18 -25.80
N LEU A 78 9.01 1.35 -25.27
CA LEU A 78 8.15 2.08 -24.33
C LEU A 78 6.96 2.77 -25.02
N THR A 79 7.03 3.03 -26.33
CA THR A 79 5.91 3.64 -27.08
C THR A 79 4.68 2.73 -27.15
N LEU A 80 4.88 1.41 -26.99
CA LEU A 80 3.79 0.42 -26.89
C LEU A 80 2.86 0.71 -25.71
N TYR A 81 3.38 1.32 -24.63
CA TYR A 81 2.58 1.70 -23.47
C TYR A 81 1.65 2.88 -23.71
N ASN A 82 1.69 3.52 -24.89
CA ASN A 82 0.74 4.57 -25.26
C ASN A 82 -0.55 4.01 -25.87
N SER A 83 -0.57 2.72 -26.24
CA SER A 83 -1.75 2.07 -26.79
C SER A 83 -2.82 1.84 -25.72
N ASP A 84 -4.06 2.26 -25.99
CA ASP A 84 -5.19 2.04 -25.09
C ASP A 84 -5.46 0.55 -24.82
N LYS A 85 -5.12 -0.35 -25.76
CA LYS A 85 -5.24 -1.81 -25.55
C LYS A 85 -4.30 -2.34 -24.47
N VAL A 86 -3.09 -1.79 -24.39
CA VAL A 86 -2.09 -2.19 -23.39
C VAL A 86 -2.44 -1.56 -22.05
N GLN A 87 -2.80 -0.28 -22.06
CA GLN A 87 -3.20 0.47 -20.86
C GLN A 87 -4.46 -0.09 -20.20
N GLY A 88 -5.43 -0.59 -20.96
CA GLY A 88 -6.70 -1.12 -20.43
C GLY A 88 -6.55 -2.28 -19.42
N SER A 89 -5.37 -2.89 -19.32
CA SER A 89 -5.08 -3.95 -18.35
C SER A 89 -4.56 -3.46 -16.99
N PHE A 90 -4.09 -2.21 -16.87
CA PHE A 90 -3.47 -1.70 -15.63
C PHE A 90 -3.60 -0.19 -15.38
N VAL A 91 -4.19 0.56 -16.30
CA VAL A 91 -4.45 2.01 -16.18
C VAL A 91 -5.95 2.22 -16.00
N ASN A 92 -6.33 3.07 -15.05
CA ASN A 92 -7.71 3.45 -14.79
C ASN A 92 -7.90 4.96 -15.02
N ASP A 93 -9.09 5.37 -15.44
CA ASP A 93 -9.47 6.77 -15.45
C ASP A 93 -10.01 7.16 -14.06
N SER A 94 -9.50 8.27 -13.51
CA SER A 94 -9.88 8.86 -12.23
C SER A 94 -11.08 9.79 -12.42
N VAL A 95 -11.83 10.04 -11.34
CA VAL A 95 -13.09 10.83 -11.34
C VAL A 95 -12.85 12.28 -11.80
N ASP A 96 -11.64 12.80 -11.60
CA ASP A 96 -11.23 14.17 -11.94
C ASP A 96 -10.65 14.30 -13.37
N GLY A 97 -10.75 13.27 -14.21
CA GLY A 97 -10.25 13.28 -15.61
C GLY A 97 -8.77 12.92 -15.79
N PHE A 98 -8.07 12.55 -14.72
CA PHE A 98 -6.68 12.05 -14.77
C PHE A 98 -6.63 10.54 -14.95
N ARG A 99 -5.53 10.00 -15.47
CA ARG A 99 -5.25 8.56 -15.52
C ARG A 99 -4.40 8.14 -14.34
N GLU A 100 -4.72 6.99 -13.75
CA GLU A 100 -4.00 6.39 -12.64
C GLU A 100 -3.44 5.02 -13.01
N ALA A 101 -2.20 4.75 -12.61
CA ALA A 101 -1.58 3.43 -12.79
C ALA A 101 -0.64 3.09 -11.64
N THR A 102 -0.53 1.78 -11.37
CA THR A 102 0.47 1.23 -10.45
C THR A 102 1.61 0.63 -11.27
N LEU A 103 2.84 1.06 -10.98
CA LEU A 103 4.08 0.58 -11.59
C LEU A 103 4.94 -0.13 -10.54
N VAL A 104 5.77 -1.08 -10.95
CA VAL A 104 6.87 -1.63 -10.14
C VAL A 104 8.17 -1.03 -10.66
N ILE A 105 8.96 -0.46 -9.74
CA ILE A 105 10.22 0.20 -10.08
C ILE A 105 11.41 -0.67 -9.68
N GLU A 106 12.23 -1.07 -10.64
CA GLU A 106 13.50 -1.76 -10.37
C GLU A 106 14.61 -0.76 -10.01
N GLY A 107 15.49 -1.16 -9.08
CA GLY A 107 16.73 -0.42 -8.76
C GLY A 107 16.62 0.56 -7.59
N ILE A 108 15.51 0.54 -6.85
CA ILE A 108 15.36 1.25 -5.57
C ILE A 108 16.18 0.51 -4.51
N THR A 109 17.07 1.23 -3.83
CA THR A 109 17.93 0.64 -2.78
C THR A 109 17.89 1.39 -1.46
N CYS A 110 17.39 2.62 -1.44
CA CYS A 110 17.29 3.45 -0.25
C CYS A 110 16.13 4.46 -0.35
N ALA A 111 15.82 5.14 0.76
CA ALA A 111 14.80 6.18 0.81
C ALA A 111 15.11 7.39 -0.11
N ALA A 112 16.40 7.69 -0.32
CA ALA A 112 16.84 8.75 -1.23
C ALA A 112 16.48 8.45 -2.69
N CYS A 113 16.57 7.18 -3.12
CA CYS A 113 16.12 6.76 -4.45
C CYS A 113 14.67 7.15 -4.72
N ILE A 114 13.81 6.96 -3.71
CA ILE A 114 12.39 7.27 -3.81
C ILE A 114 12.17 8.78 -3.84
N TRP A 115 12.80 9.51 -2.92
CA TRP A 115 12.68 10.98 -2.89
C TRP A 115 13.05 11.58 -4.25
N LEU A 116 14.12 11.07 -4.88
CA LEU A 116 14.54 11.48 -6.21
C LEU A 116 13.47 11.19 -7.27
N LEU A 117 12.93 9.97 -7.32
CA LEU A 117 11.87 9.58 -8.25
C LEU A 117 10.62 10.47 -8.09
N GLU A 118 10.17 10.64 -6.84
CA GLU A 118 9.02 11.47 -6.49
C GLU A 118 9.24 12.93 -6.90
N HIS A 119 10.38 13.52 -6.54
CA HIS A 119 10.67 14.92 -6.86
C HIS A 119 10.85 15.15 -8.36
N HIS A 120 11.58 14.26 -9.05
CA HIS A 120 11.82 14.39 -10.49
C HIS A 120 10.53 14.29 -11.30
N LEU A 121 9.62 13.37 -10.94
CA LEU A 121 8.38 13.19 -11.68
C LEU A 121 7.27 14.18 -11.28
N GLN A 122 7.17 14.58 -10.01
CA GLN A 122 6.22 15.62 -9.59
C GLN A 122 6.52 17.00 -10.20
N THR A 123 7.75 17.22 -10.69
CA THR A 123 8.11 18.46 -11.40
C THR A 123 7.82 18.40 -12.90
N GLN A 124 7.41 17.25 -13.46
CA GLN A 124 7.06 17.16 -14.88
C GLN A 124 5.66 17.72 -15.13
N PRO A 125 5.46 18.53 -16.18
CA PRO A 125 4.13 18.99 -16.58
C PRO A 125 3.23 17.78 -16.92
N GLY A 126 1.97 17.85 -16.52
CA GLY A 126 1.01 16.76 -16.68
C GLY A 126 1.02 15.68 -15.60
N VAL A 127 2.03 15.59 -14.73
CA VAL A 127 2.03 14.64 -13.61
C VAL A 127 1.38 15.29 -12.39
N GLN A 128 0.19 14.81 -11.98
CA GLN A 128 -0.52 15.33 -10.81
C GLN A 128 0.05 14.77 -9.51
N SER A 129 0.33 13.46 -9.47
CA SER A 129 0.96 12.83 -8.32
C SER A 129 1.82 11.64 -8.73
N PHE A 130 2.92 11.46 -8.01
CA PHE A 130 3.79 10.29 -8.11
C PHE A 130 4.29 9.98 -6.71
N SER A 131 4.07 8.76 -6.24
CA SER A 131 4.49 8.29 -4.91
C SER A 131 5.02 6.88 -5.01
N VAL A 132 6.06 6.55 -4.24
CA VAL A 132 6.63 5.20 -4.26
C VAL A 132 6.64 4.60 -2.87
N ASN A 133 6.04 3.41 -2.77
CA ASN A 133 6.13 2.59 -1.59
C ASN A 133 7.49 1.87 -1.56
N MET A 134 8.24 2.15 -0.50
CA MET A 134 9.57 1.59 -0.30
C MET A 134 9.55 0.07 -0.11
N SER A 135 8.55 -0.46 0.59
CA SER A 135 8.57 -1.87 1.05
C SER A 135 8.38 -2.87 -0.08
N ASN A 136 7.71 -2.47 -1.16
CA ASN A 136 7.35 -3.33 -2.29
C ASN A 136 7.74 -2.73 -3.66
N HIS A 137 8.42 -1.58 -3.68
CA HIS A 137 8.87 -0.89 -4.88
C HIS A 137 7.74 -0.51 -5.85
N ARG A 138 6.50 -0.41 -5.37
CA ARG A 138 5.36 0.05 -6.17
C ARG A 138 5.32 1.56 -6.21
N ALA A 139 5.23 2.12 -7.41
CA ALA A 139 4.94 3.52 -7.65
C ALA A 139 3.48 3.67 -8.08
N GLN A 140 2.76 4.58 -7.44
CA GLN A 140 1.44 5.01 -7.86
C GLN A 140 1.57 6.34 -8.58
N ILE A 141 1.00 6.42 -9.78
CA ILE A 141 1.11 7.59 -10.65
C ILE A 141 -0.30 8.09 -11.01
N SER A 142 -0.50 9.40 -11.02
CA SER A 142 -1.66 10.07 -11.59
C SER A 142 -1.19 11.14 -12.56
N TRP A 143 -1.66 11.11 -13.80
CA TRP A 143 -1.23 12.03 -14.85
C TRP A 143 -2.35 12.42 -15.80
N ASP A 144 -2.18 13.56 -16.44
CA ASP A 144 -3.02 14.09 -17.51
C ASP A 144 -2.51 13.59 -18.87
N ARG A 145 -3.33 12.82 -19.59
CA ARG A 145 -3.00 12.24 -20.90
C ARG A 145 -2.80 13.32 -21.97
N GLU A 146 -3.43 14.48 -21.83
CA GLU A 146 -3.31 15.57 -22.81
C GLU A 146 -1.94 16.26 -22.72
N GLN A 147 -1.30 16.22 -21.54
CA GLN A 147 -0.03 16.90 -21.29
C GLN A 147 1.18 15.96 -21.38
N ILE A 148 1.06 14.70 -20.95
CA ILE A 148 2.18 13.75 -20.93
C ILE A 148 1.72 12.32 -21.20
N GLN A 149 2.49 11.59 -22.02
CA GLN A 149 2.20 10.18 -22.32
C GLN A 149 2.91 9.23 -21.34
N LEU A 150 2.34 8.04 -21.12
CA LEU A 150 2.93 7.05 -20.21
C LEU A 150 4.35 6.64 -20.63
N SER A 151 4.62 6.53 -21.93
CA SER A 151 5.97 6.23 -22.43
C SER A 151 7.00 7.30 -22.04
N GLU A 152 6.58 8.56 -22.00
CA GLU A 152 7.45 9.68 -21.61
C GLU A 152 7.74 9.64 -20.11
N ILE A 153 6.74 9.32 -19.28
CA ILE A 153 6.94 9.10 -17.84
C ILE A 153 7.93 7.97 -17.61
N LEU A 154 7.77 6.83 -18.29
CA LEU A 154 8.69 5.68 -18.19
C LEU A 154 10.09 6.02 -18.69
N SER A 155 10.21 6.85 -19.74
CA SER A 155 11.50 7.37 -20.20
C SER A 155 12.17 8.26 -19.16
N LYS A 156 11.42 9.16 -18.50
CA LYS A 156 11.95 10.01 -17.43
C LYS A 156 12.49 9.15 -16.27
N ILE A 157 11.76 8.10 -15.88
CA ILE A 157 12.23 7.11 -14.90
C ILE A 157 13.55 6.45 -15.35
N TYR A 158 13.65 6.12 -16.64
CA TYR A 158 14.85 5.53 -17.24
C TYR A 158 16.06 6.47 -17.23
N GLN A 159 15.86 7.76 -17.52
CA GLN A 159 16.92 8.78 -17.59
C GLN A 159 17.62 9.02 -16.24
N ILE A 160 16.90 8.87 -15.13
CA ILE A 160 17.46 8.92 -13.77
C ILE A 160 17.97 7.56 -13.26
N GLY A 161 17.93 6.52 -14.11
CA GLY A 161 18.60 5.24 -13.88
C GLY A 161 17.74 4.15 -13.23
N TYR A 162 16.42 4.24 -13.31
CA TYR A 162 15.47 3.23 -12.82
C TYR A 162 14.69 2.60 -13.98
N ARG A 163 14.01 1.47 -13.73
CA ARG A 163 13.14 0.85 -14.73
C ARG A 163 11.75 0.69 -14.16
N GLY A 164 10.75 1.25 -14.84
CA GLY A 164 9.35 1.10 -14.47
C GLY A 164 8.66 0.04 -15.33
N HIS A 165 7.90 -0.84 -14.69
CA HIS A 165 7.07 -1.84 -15.35
C HIS A 165 5.63 -1.72 -14.84
N PRO A 166 4.60 -2.02 -15.64
CA PRO A 166 3.24 -2.17 -15.12
C PRO A 166 3.20 -3.17 -13.97
N TYR A 167 2.42 -2.88 -12.94
CA TYR A 167 2.27 -3.78 -11.81
C TYR A 167 1.60 -5.10 -12.22
N ARG A 168 2.30 -6.20 -11.97
CA ARG A 168 1.77 -7.57 -12.01
C ARG A 168 2.32 -8.34 -10.80
N PRO A 169 1.47 -9.07 -10.04
CA PRO A 169 1.90 -9.79 -8.85
C PRO A 169 3.09 -10.72 -9.09
N ASP A 170 3.06 -11.49 -10.17
CA ASP A 170 4.12 -12.46 -10.52
C ASP A 170 5.48 -11.78 -10.79
N ILE A 171 5.45 -10.62 -11.47
CA ILE A 171 6.66 -9.87 -11.81
C ILE A 171 7.28 -9.28 -10.55
N GLU A 172 6.45 -8.70 -9.67
CA GLU A 172 6.91 -8.15 -8.39
C GLU A 172 7.57 -9.24 -7.53
N GLU A 173 6.92 -10.39 -7.34
CA GLU A 173 7.47 -11.47 -6.53
C GLU A 173 8.81 -11.99 -7.08
N GLN A 174 8.91 -12.14 -8.40
CA GLN A 174 10.17 -12.53 -9.05
C GLN A 174 11.27 -11.49 -8.88
N LEU A 175 10.95 -10.20 -8.96
CA LEU A 175 11.91 -9.11 -8.76
C LEU A 175 12.42 -9.09 -7.31
N LEU A 176 11.52 -9.19 -6.32
CA LEU A 176 11.88 -9.26 -4.90
C LEU A 176 12.74 -10.50 -4.60
N ALA A 177 12.41 -11.66 -5.17
CA ALA A 177 13.19 -12.88 -5.00
C ALA A 177 14.59 -12.78 -5.63
N ARG A 178 14.71 -12.16 -6.82
CA ARG A 178 16.00 -11.91 -7.48
C ARG A 178 16.86 -10.94 -6.67
N GLU A 179 16.27 -9.89 -6.14
CA GLU A 179 16.95 -8.93 -5.27
C GLU A 179 17.48 -9.61 -4.00
N GLN A 180 16.63 -10.35 -3.30
CA GLN A 180 17.02 -11.08 -2.09
C GLN A 180 18.17 -12.06 -2.37
N LYS A 181 18.12 -12.79 -3.49
CA LYS A 181 19.20 -13.70 -3.90
C LYS A 181 20.50 -12.95 -4.20
N ARG A 182 20.45 -11.83 -4.94
CA ARG A 182 21.63 -10.99 -5.23
C ARG A 182 22.23 -10.40 -3.94
N ALA A 183 21.40 -9.92 -3.03
CA ALA A 183 21.84 -9.39 -1.74
C ALA A 183 22.55 -10.47 -0.90
N MET A 184 21.99 -11.69 -0.85
CA MET A 184 22.59 -12.82 -0.16
C MET A 184 23.95 -13.23 -0.77
N LEU A 185 24.04 -13.25 -2.11
CA LEU A 185 25.32 -13.54 -2.79
C LEU A 185 26.38 -12.48 -2.50
N ARG A 186 26.03 -11.18 -2.57
CA ARG A 186 26.95 -10.09 -2.24
C ARG A 186 27.42 -10.16 -0.78
N LEU A 187 26.49 -10.45 0.14
CA LEU A 187 26.81 -10.64 1.55
C LEU A 187 27.75 -11.85 1.75
N GLY A 188 27.50 -12.96 1.06
CA GLY A 188 28.37 -14.14 1.08
C GLY A 188 29.78 -13.85 0.57
N VAL A 189 29.91 -13.17 -0.58
CA VAL A 189 31.20 -12.75 -1.15
C VAL A 189 31.94 -11.80 -0.20
N ALA A 190 31.25 -10.79 0.35
CA ALA A 190 31.85 -9.87 1.31
C ALA A 190 32.26 -10.56 2.60
N GLY A 191 31.45 -11.48 3.13
CA GLY A 191 31.73 -12.19 4.39
C GLY A 191 32.90 -13.16 4.26
N VAL A 192 32.90 -14.01 3.23
CA VAL A 192 34.02 -14.92 2.97
C VAL A 192 35.29 -14.12 2.69
N GLY A 193 35.22 -13.11 1.81
CA GLY A 193 36.36 -12.26 1.49
C GLY A 193 36.91 -11.52 2.72
N MET A 194 36.05 -10.93 3.54
CA MET A 194 36.43 -10.28 4.80
C MET A 194 37.16 -11.26 5.72
N MET A 195 36.62 -12.46 5.95
CA MET A 195 37.25 -13.44 6.84
C MET A 195 38.67 -13.81 6.38
N GLN A 196 38.85 -14.00 5.06
CA GLN A 196 40.17 -14.32 4.50
C GLN A 196 41.14 -13.13 4.60
N VAL A 197 40.71 -11.92 4.24
CA VAL A 197 41.55 -10.72 4.35
C VAL A 197 41.92 -10.45 5.81
N LEU A 198 40.99 -10.64 6.74
CA LEU A 198 41.26 -10.46 8.17
C LEU A 198 42.28 -11.47 8.69
N ALA A 199 42.22 -12.74 8.26
CA ALA A 199 43.21 -13.75 8.60
C ALA A 199 44.62 -13.35 8.12
N LEU A 200 44.73 -12.81 6.90
CA LEU A 200 45.99 -12.31 6.35
C LEU A 200 46.47 -11.04 7.08
N ALA A 201 45.55 -10.13 7.44
CA ALA A 201 45.87 -8.92 8.18
C ALA A 201 46.38 -9.23 9.59
N ILE A 202 45.78 -10.21 10.29
CA ILE A 202 46.27 -10.68 11.59
C ILE A 202 47.71 -11.22 11.44
N ALA A 203 48.01 -11.98 10.38
CA ALA A 203 49.36 -12.45 10.11
C ALA A 203 50.34 -11.29 9.83
N LEU A 204 49.92 -10.27 9.09
CA LEU A 204 50.71 -9.05 8.84
C LEU A 204 50.98 -8.27 10.13
N TYR A 205 49.97 -8.05 10.96
CA TYR A 205 50.13 -7.35 12.24
C TYR A 205 51.02 -8.13 13.20
N ALA A 206 50.82 -9.45 13.34
CA ALA A 206 51.66 -10.30 14.16
C ALA A 206 53.11 -10.32 13.67
N GLY A 207 53.31 -10.38 12.35
CA GLY A 207 54.62 -10.28 11.70
C GLY A 207 55.30 -8.93 11.92
N GLY A 208 54.53 -7.84 11.98
CA GLY A 208 55.05 -6.51 12.32
C GLY A 208 55.63 -6.42 13.75
N PHE A 209 55.08 -7.19 14.70
CA PHE A 209 55.59 -7.24 16.08
C PHE A 209 56.72 -8.26 16.29
N GLN A 210 56.69 -9.39 15.58
CA GLN A 210 57.65 -10.50 15.76
C GLN A 210 58.80 -10.50 14.75
N GLY A 211 58.74 -9.64 13.73
CA GLY A 211 59.63 -9.61 12.57
C GLY A 211 59.13 -10.53 11.46
N ILE A 212 58.92 -9.98 10.27
CA ILE A 212 58.48 -10.70 9.08
C ILE A 212 59.48 -10.50 7.94
N GLU A 213 59.74 -11.56 7.17
CA GLU A 213 60.54 -11.44 5.96
C GLU A 213 59.79 -10.58 4.92
N SER A 214 60.49 -9.65 4.28
CA SER A 214 59.89 -8.70 3.32
C SER A 214 59.17 -9.40 2.15
N SER A 215 59.66 -10.56 1.72
CA SER A 215 59.05 -11.41 0.70
C SER A 215 57.68 -11.95 1.13
N THR A 216 57.55 -12.37 2.39
CA THR A 216 56.31 -12.89 2.97
C THR A 216 55.32 -11.75 3.21
N GLU A 217 55.79 -10.60 3.68
CA GLU A 217 54.95 -9.40 3.83
C GLU A 217 54.32 -8.98 2.49
N GLN A 218 55.13 -8.90 1.43
CA GLN A 218 54.65 -8.56 0.10
C GLN A 218 53.65 -9.59 -0.43
N TRP A 219 53.91 -10.89 -0.22
CA TRP A 219 52.98 -11.94 -0.61
C TRP A 219 51.62 -11.82 0.10
N LEU A 220 51.61 -11.51 1.40
CA LEU A 220 50.38 -11.29 2.18
C LEU A 220 49.64 -10.02 1.72
N ARG A 221 50.35 -8.94 1.37
CA ARG A 221 49.76 -7.71 0.82
C ARG A 221 49.08 -7.95 -0.53
N TRP A 222 49.76 -8.62 -1.47
CA TRP A 222 49.20 -8.96 -2.77
C TRP A 222 48.02 -9.94 -2.68
N SER A 223 48.11 -10.92 -1.80
CA SER A 223 47.00 -11.85 -1.53
C SER A 223 45.78 -11.09 -1.00
N SER A 224 45.98 -10.16 -0.06
CA SER A 224 44.92 -9.31 0.47
C SER A 224 44.29 -8.43 -0.62
N PHE A 225 45.09 -7.87 -1.53
CA PHE A 225 44.60 -7.09 -2.67
C PHE A 225 43.70 -7.91 -3.61
N VAL A 226 44.15 -9.11 -4.00
CA VAL A 226 43.40 -10.00 -4.90
C VAL A 226 42.07 -10.43 -4.29
N ILE A 227 42.05 -10.77 -3.00
CA ILE A 227 40.83 -11.18 -2.29
C ILE A 227 39.90 -9.99 -2.06
N CYS A 228 40.43 -8.79 -1.80
CA CYS A 228 39.63 -7.59 -1.59
C CYS A 228 38.98 -7.07 -2.89
N THR A 229 39.61 -7.31 -4.05
CA THR A 229 39.10 -6.89 -5.37
C THR A 229 37.64 -7.31 -5.64
N PRO A 230 37.23 -8.59 -5.55
CA PRO A 230 35.82 -8.98 -5.74
C PRO A 230 34.88 -8.38 -4.70
N ILE A 231 35.35 -8.11 -3.48
CA ILE A 231 34.53 -7.43 -2.46
C ILE A 231 34.18 -6.02 -2.95
N ILE A 232 35.15 -5.29 -3.50
CA ILE A 232 34.94 -3.92 -3.98
C ILE A 232 34.12 -3.86 -5.27
N PHE A 233 34.52 -4.61 -6.29
CA PHE A 233 33.91 -4.48 -7.61
C PHE A 233 32.58 -5.22 -7.76
N TYR A 234 32.28 -6.18 -6.89
CA TYR A 234 31.00 -6.91 -6.92
C TYR A 234 30.12 -6.61 -5.69
N ALA A 235 30.65 -6.76 -4.47
CA ALA A 235 29.84 -6.62 -3.27
C ALA A 235 29.54 -5.15 -2.93
N ALA A 236 30.53 -4.25 -3.06
CA ALA A 236 30.39 -2.81 -2.80
C ALA A 236 29.80 -2.01 -3.98
N LEU A 237 29.63 -2.62 -5.15
CA LEU A 237 29.08 -1.98 -6.35
C LEU A 237 27.78 -1.18 -6.10
N PRO A 238 26.82 -1.64 -5.28
CA PRO A 238 25.60 -0.88 -4.99
C PRO A 238 25.89 0.50 -4.39
N PHE A 239 26.87 0.63 -3.49
CA PHE A 239 27.22 1.89 -2.86
C PHE A 239 27.76 2.88 -3.89
N PHE A 240 28.69 2.44 -4.75
CA PHE A 240 29.24 3.28 -5.82
C PHE A 240 28.17 3.72 -6.83
N SER A 241 27.28 2.80 -7.22
CA SER A 241 26.19 3.13 -8.14
C SER A 241 25.19 4.14 -7.57
N ALA A 242 24.91 4.04 -6.27
CA ALA A 242 24.04 4.98 -5.55
C ALA A 242 24.72 6.34 -5.40
N ALA A 243 25.99 6.38 -4.98
CA ALA A 243 26.76 7.62 -4.85
C ALA A 243 26.88 8.39 -6.17
N TYR A 244 27.11 7.67 -7.28
CA TYR A 244 27.14 8.30 -8.60
C TYR A 244 25.80 8.94 -8.98
N ARG A 245 24.69 8.25 -8.68
CA ARG A 245 23.34 8.76 -8.90
C ARG A 245 23.06 10.01 -8.04
N ASP A 246 23.37 9.93 -6.75
CA ASP A 246 23.23 11.00 -5.77
C ASP A 246 23.94 12.29 -6.19
N LEU A 247 25.19 12.17 -6.63
CA LEU A 247 25.99 13.27 -7.15
C LEU A 247 25.39 13.87 -8.44
N LYS A 248 24.93 13.02 -9.37
CA LYS A 248 24.27 13.48 -10.60
C LYS A 248 22.98 14.27 -10.31
N THR A 249 22.33 13.97 -9.20
CA THR A 249 21.02 14.53 -8.84
C THR A 249 21.07 15.60 -7.75
N TYR A 250 22.26 16.03 -7.32
CA TYR A 250 22.46 17.02 -6.26
C TYR A 250 21.76 16.66 -4.92
N HIS A 251 21.64 15.37 -4.62
CA HIS A 251 21.07 14.87 -3.38
C HIS A 251 22.12 14.02 -2.66
N LEU A 252 22.57 14.42 -1.46
CA LEU A 252 23.62 13.71 -0.76
C LEU A 252 23.03 12.68 0.20
N SER A 253 23.26 11.40 -0.09
CA SER A 253 22.92 10.30 0.82
C SER A 253 24.17 9.72 1.50
N MET A 254 23.99 8.74 2.40
CA MET A 254 25.11 8.04 3.04
C MET A 254 26.04 7.36 2.03
N ASP A 255 25.53 7.04 0.83
CA ASP A 255 26.29 6.28 -0.16
C ASP A 255 27.49 7.08 -0.68
N VAL A 256 27.41 8.42 -0.66
CA VAL A 256 28.51 9.32 -1.04
C VAL A 256 29.73 9.19 -0.11
N PRO A 257 29.65 9.50 1.21
CA PRO A 257 30.80 9.34 2.11
C PRO A 257 31.28 7.89 2.21
N VAL A 258 30.37 6.90 2.15
CA VAL A 258 30.74 5.47 2.16
C VAL A 258 31.55 5.10 0.92
N SER A 259 31.14 5.54 -0.26
CA SER A 259 31.86 5.26 -1.51
C SER A 259 33.22 5.94 -1.55
N ILE A 260 33.32 7.18 -1.04
CA ILE A 260 34.60 7.89 -0.90
C ILE A 260 35.52 7.13 0.07
N ALA A 261 35.00 6.67 1.20
CA ALA A 261 35.75 5.90 2.20
C ALA A 261 36.26 4.57 1.64
N ILE A 262 35.38 3.73 1.09
CA ILE A 262 35.72 2.42 0.53
C ILE A 262 36.67 2.56 -0.65
N GLY A 263 36.34 3.44 -1.62
CA GLY A 263 37.15 3.66 -2.81
C GLY A 263 38.52 4.26 -2.48
N GLY A 264 38.54 5.28 -1.63
CA GLY A 264 39.78 5.94 -1.19
C GLY A 264 40.71 4.97 -0.46
N ALA A 265 40.20 4.21 0.51
CA ALA A 265 41.00 3.24 1.26
C ALA A 265 41.49 2.07 0.41
N PHE A 266 40.68 1.60 -0.55
CA PHE A 266 41.12 0.57 -1.50
C PHE A 266 42.24 1.09 -2.42
N ILE A 267 42.07 2.28 -3.01
CA ILE A 267 43.08 2.88 -3.90
C ILE A 267 44.38 3.15 -3.14
N ALA A 268 44.30 3.70 -1.92
CA ALA A 268 45.47 3.94 -1.08
C ALA A 268 46.19 2.64 -0.72
N SER A 269 45.44 1.59 -0.36
CA SER A 269 46.02 0.27 -0.03
C SER A 269 46.62 -0.43 -1.26
N ALA A 270 45.98 -0.29 -2.42
CA ALA A 270 46.51 -0.80 -3.69
C ALA A 270 47.81 -0.08 -4.06
N TRP A 271 47.84 1.25 -3.92
CA TRP A 271 49.05 2.04 -4.12
C TRP A 271 50.17 1.60 -3.18
N ALA A 272 49.90 1.50 -1.88
CA ALA A 272 50.88 1.05 -0.87
C ALA A 272 51.41 -0.37 -1.13
N THR A 273 50.59 -1.24 -1.72
CA THR A 273 50.99 -2.59 -2.12
C THR A 273 51.94 -2.57 -3.31
N ILE A 274 51.67 -1.72 -4.31
CA ILE A 274 52.48 -1.58 -5.52
C ILE A 274 53.78 -0.81 -5.25
N SER A 275 53.73 0.24 -4.43
CA SER A 275 54.90 1.07 -4.09
C SER A 275 55.79 0.46 -3.01
N HIS A 276 55.38 -0.68 -2.44
CA HIS A 276 56.05 -1.34 -1.32
C HIS A 276 56.30 -0.40 -0.12
N SER A 277 55.42 0.58 0.07
CA SER A 277 55.58 1.62 1.08
C SER A 277 54.24 2.01 1.70
N GLY A 278 54.23 2.28 3.01
CA GLY A 278 53.03 2.63 3.77
C GLY A 278 52.21 1.44 4.27
N GLU A 279 51.18 1.75 5.04
CA GLU A 279 50.24 0.76 5.61
C GLU A 279 49.09 0.44 4.65
N ILE A 280 48.58 -0.78 4.73
CA ILE A 280 47.42 -1.25 3.96
C ILE A 280 46.20 -1.40 4.86
N TYR A 281 45.02 -1.19 4.29
CA TYR A 281 43.74 -1.17 5.00
C TYR A 281 42.69 -2.07 4.33
N PHE A 282 43.13 -3.13 3.63
CA PHE A 282 42.21 -4.04 2.95
C PHE A 282 41.24 -4.73 3.91
N ASP A 283 41.67 -5.02 5.13
CA ASP A 283 40.87 -5.57 6.21
C ASP A 283 39.76 -4.62 6.63
N SER A 284 40.09 -3.35 6.86
CA SER A 284 39.16 -2.30 7.26
C SER A 284 38.11 -2.07 6.17
N VAL A 285 38.53 -2.04 4.90
CA VAL A 285 37.64 -1.90 3.75
C VAL A 285 36.70 -3.10 3.60
N SER A 286 37.24 -4.32 3.74
CA SER A 286 36.46 -5.56 3.61
C SER A 286 35.43 -5.70 4.73
N MET A 287 35.86 -5.43 5.97
CA MET A 287 35.02 -5.49 7.16
C MET A 287 33.93 -4.42 7.10
N PHE A 288 34.27 -3.21 6.69
CA PHE A 288 33.31 -2.14 6.52
C PHE A 288 32.26 -2.48 5.47
N THR A 289 32.68 -2.95 4.29
CA THR A 289 31.77 -3.40 3.23
C THR A 289 30.82 -4.50 3.72
N PHE A 290 31.34 -5.50 4.43
CA PHE A 290 30.54 -6.60 4.96
C PHE A 290 29.49 -6.12 5.96
N PHE A 291 29.88 -5.35 6.98
CA PHE A 291 28.94 -4.92 8.02
C PHE A 291 27.85 -3.99 7.49
N LEU A 292 28.16 -3.12 6.53
CA LEU A 292 27.16 -2.30 5.86
C LEU A 292 26.17 -3.14 5.05
N LEU A 293 26.67 -4.11 4.27
CA LEU A 293 25.82 -5.04 3.53
C LEU A 293 24.95 -5.89 4.47
N PHE A 294 25.51 -6.34 5.59
CA PHE A 294 24.78 -7.10 6.60
C PHE A 294 23.66 -6.28 7.23
N GLY A 295 23.94 -5.03 7.61
CA GLY A 295 22.93 -4.09 8.11
C GLY A 295 21.80 -3.86 7.10
N ARG A 296 22.14 -3.56 5.84
CA ARG A 296 21.15 -3.40 4.75
C ARG A 296 20.36 -4.67 4.47
N TYR A 297 20.98 -5.84 4.58
CA TYR A 297 20.30 -7.11 4.38
C TYR A 297 19.25 -7.36 5.48
N LEU A 298 19.60 -7.13 6.74
CA LEU A 298 18.66 -7.25 7.86
C LEU A 298 17.51 -6.24 7.76
N GLU A 299 17.83 -5.00 7.37
CA GLU A 299 16.85 -3.96 7.07
C GLU A 299 15.88 -4.39 5.97
N MET A 300 16.39 -4.84 4.83
CA MET A 300 15.60 -5.36 3.71
C MET A 300 14.68 -6.50 4.16
N GLN A 301 15.20 -7.45 4.96
CA GLN A 301 14.41 -8.57 5.47
C GLN A 301 13.29 -8.12 6.42
N ALA A 302 13.55 -7.16 7.30
CA ALA A 302 12.53 -6.58 8.18
C ALA A 302 11.40 -5.88 7.38
N ARG A 303 11.75 -5.15 6.33
CA ARG A 303 10.78 -4.49 5.45
C ARG A 303 9.93 -5.49 4.66
N HIS A 304 10.54 -6.48 4.01
CA HIS A 304 9.79 -7.50 3.25
C HIS A 304 8.82 -8.28 4.12
N ARG A 305 9.23 -8.66 5.34
CA ARG A 305 8.35 -9.38 6.28
C ARG A 305 7.08 -8.58 6.59
N THR A 306 7.19 -7.25 6.63
CA THR A 306 6.08 -6.36 6.95
C THR A 306 5.25 -6.00 5.70
N GLY A 307 5.88 -5.92 4.52
CA GLY A 307 5.24 -5.60 3.24
C GLY A 307 4.40 -6.73 2.61
N ARG A 308 4.79 -8.00 2.79
CA ARG A 308 4.13 -9.16 2.13
C ARG A 308 2.65 -9.34 2.45
N ALA A 309 2.18 -8.87 3.59
CA ALA A 309 0.78 -9.02 4.00
C ALA A 309 -0.20 -8.10 3.22
N GLY A 310 0.27 -7.22 2.33
CA GLY A 310 -0.60 -6.45 1.42
C GLY A 310 -1.09 -7.23 0.20
N ASN A 311 -0.38 -8.28 -0.21
CA ASN A 311 -0.62 -8.95 -1.51
C ASN A 311 -1.65 -10.09 -1.43
N ALA A 312 -1.95 -10.58 -0.22
CA ALA A 312 -2.82 -11.74 -0.01
C ALA A 312 -4.26 -11.52 -0.55
N LEU A 313 -4.75 -10.28 -0.52
CA LEU A 313 -6.09 -9.94 -0.99
C LEU A 313 -6.23 -10.02 -2.52
N GLN A 314 -5.16 -9.79 -3.27
CA GLN A 314 -5.19 -9.87 -4.74
C GLN A 314 -5.25 -11.33 -5.23
N ASN A 315 -4.79 -12.28 -4.42
CA ASN A 315 -4.88 -13.71 -4.70
C ASN A 315 -6.30 -14.27 -4.51
N LEU A 316 -7.26 -13.46 -4.05
CA LEU A 316 -8.65 -13.85 -3.87
C LEU A 316 -9.46 -13.78 -5.17
N PHE A 317 -8.94 -13.18 -6.23
CA PHE A 317 -9.61 -13.21 -7.54
C PHE A 317 -9.28 -14.50 -8.30
N PRO A 318 -10.27 -15.32 -8.68
CA PRO A 318 -10.03 -16.45 -9.55
C PRO A 318 -9.62 -15.98 -10.95
N GLN A 319 -8.74 -16.72 -11.60
CA GLN A 319 -8.28 -16.39 -12.97
C GLN A 319 -9.31 -16.74 -14.06
N ALA A 320 -10.31 -17.55 -13.73
CA ALA A 320 -11.31 -18.03 -14.67
C ALA A 320 -12.72 -17.90 -14.09
N ALA A 321 -13.71 -17.72 -14.97
CA ALA A 321 -15.12 -17.66 -14.64
C ALA A 321 -15.94 -18.54 -15.59
N ILE A 322 -17.06 -19.07 -15.11
CA ILE A 322 -18.02 -19.82 -15.93
C ILE A 322 -19.12 -18.86 -16.35
N GLN A 323 -19.09 -18.44 -17.61
CA GLN A 323 -20.13 -17.62 -18.22
C GLN A 323 -21.28 -18.50 -18.73
N LEU A 324 -22.51 -18.03 -18.54
CA LEU A 324 -23.73 -18.63 -19.06
C LEU A 324 -24.17 -17.84 -20.28
N ILE A 325 -24.01 -18.42 -21.47
CA ILE A 325 -24.43 -17.83 -22.75
C ILE A 325 -25.79 -18.41 -23.10
N VAL A 326 -26.73 -17.54 -23.49
CA VAL A 326 -28.04 -17.96 -24.00
C VAL A 326 -27.97 -17.94 -25.52
N ASP A 327 -28.06 -19.11 -26.14
CA ASP A 327 -28.11 -19.22 -27.61
C ASP A 327 -29.43 -18.65 -28.15
N ASP A 328 -29.50 -18.33 -29.44
CA ASP A 328 -30.70 -17.79 -30.14
C ASP A 328 -31.97 -18.66 -29.98
N ARG A 329 -31.81 -19.91 -29.54
CA ARG A 329 -32.89 -20.87 -29.26
C ARG A 329 -33.33 -20.91 -27.79
N GLY A 330 -32.78 -20.05 -26.93
CA GLY A 330 -33.08 -19.97 -25.50
C GLY A 330 -32.34 -21.00 -24.62
N ASN A 331 -31.41 -21.79 -25.19
CA ASN A 331 -30.63 -22.76 -24.42
C ASN A 331 -29.44 -22.08 -23.75
N THR A 332 -29.22 -22.40 -22.47
CA THR A 332 -28.07 -21.89 -21.70
C THR A 332 -26.88 -22.83 -21.83
N LYS A 333 -25.72 -22.31 -22.23
CA LYS A 333 -24.46 -23.04 -22.33
C LYS A 333 -23.41 -22.48 -21.38
N GLU A 334 -22.73 -23.36 -20.65
CA GLU A 334 -21.58 -23.00 -19.81
C GLU A 334 -20.32 -22.84 -20.69
N GLN A 335 -19.66 -21.68 -20.60
CA GLN A 335 -18.36 -21.43 -21.23
C GLN A 335 -17.36 -20.95 -20.17
N LEU A 336 -16.19 -21.60 -20.12
CA LEU A 336 -15.08 -21.15 -19.27
C LEU A 336 -14.33 -20.03 -19.99
N ILE A 337 -14.27 -18.86 -19.36
CA ILE A 337 -13.58 -17.66 -19.87
C ILE A 337 -12.54 -17.17 -18.85
N SER A 338 -11.64 -16.30 -19.30
CA SER A 338 -10.75 -15.59 -18.37
C SER A 338 -11.58 -14.60 -17.54
N ALA A 339 -11.28 -14.48 -16.24
CA ALA A 339 -11.95 -13.48 -15.41
C ALA A 339 -11.71 -12.04 -15.90
N ALA A 340 -10.64 -11.79 -16.66
CA ALA A 340 -10.34 -10.51 -17.29
C ALA A 340 -11.25 -10.20 -18.51
N GLU A 341 -11.96 -11.19 -19.04
CA GLU A 341 -12.89 -11.03 -20.19
C GLU A 341 -14.34 -10.78 -19.73
N LEU A 342 -14.59 -10.74 -18.41
CA LEU A 342 -15.92 -10.47 -17.87
C LEU A 342 -16.32 -9.02 -18.15
N GLU A 343 -17.57 -8.85 -18.61
CA GLU A 343 -18.21 -7.56 -18.79
C GLU A 343 -19.44 -7.40 -17.89
N VAL A 344 -19.81 -6.15 -17.61
CA VAL A 344 -21.03 -5.83 -16.86
C VAL A 344 -22.24 -6.39 -17.61
N GLY A 345 -23.15 -7.03 -16.88
CA GLY A 345 -24.33 -7.70 -17.41
C GLY A 345 -24.10 -9.15 -17.85
N ASN A 346 -22.86 -9.65 -17.84
CA ASN A 346 -22.59 -11.07 -18.05
C ASN A 346 -23.28 -11.92 -16.98
N ARG A 347 -23.88 -13.04 -17.40
CA ARG A 347 -24.42 -14.04 -16.48
C ARG A 347 -23.35 -15.08 -16.19
N ILE A 348 -23.08 -15.34 -14.92
CA ILE A 348 -22.06 -16.29 -14.49
C ILE A 348 -22.64 -17.32 -13.54
N LEU A 349 -22.06 -18.53 -13.55
CA LEU A 349 -22.38 -19.61 -12.62
C LEU A 349 -21.24 -19.77 -11.63
N VAL A 350 -21.54 -19.69 -10.34
CA VAL A 350 -20.58 -19.96 -9.26
C VAL A 350 -21.02 -21.21 -8.51
N LYS A 351 -20.21 -22.26 -8.55
CA LYS A 351 -20.50 -23.54 -7.87
C LYS A 351 -20.10 -23.47 -6.39
N PRO A 352 -20.61 -24.37 -5.52
CA PRO A 352 -20.18 -24.45 -4.13
C PRO A 352 -18.67 -24.65 -4.01
N GLY A 353 -18.04 -23.97 -3.06
CA GLY A 353 -16.60 -23.99 -2.85
C GLY A 353 -15.79 -23.13 -3.84
N GLN A 354 -16.44 -22.38 -4.74
CA GLN A 354 -15.76 -21.47 -5.66
C GLN A 354 -15.80 -20.02 -5.19
N LEU A 355 -14.74 -19.28 -5.55
CA LEU A 355 -14.67 -17.84 -5.34
C LEU A 355 -15.54 -17.12 -6.38
N ILE A 356 -16.21 -16.06 -5.95
CA ILE A 356 -16.99 -15.19 -6.83
C ILE A 356 -16.01 -14.32 -7.64
N PRO A 357 -16.02 -14.34 -8.99
CA PRO A 357 -15.00 -13.69 -9.81
C PRO A 357 -15.13 -12.16 -9.90
N ALA A 358 -16.32 -11.62 -9.70
CA ALA A 358 -16.65 -10.20 -9.87
C ALA A 358 -17.84 -9.81 -8.98
N ASP A 359 -18.01 -8.51 -8.73
CA ASP A 359 -19.18 -8.04 -7.98
C ASP A 359 -20.44 -8.26 -8.83
N ALA A 360 -21.49 -8.78 -8.22
CA ALA A 360 -22.66 -9.22 -8.95
C ALA A 360 -23.93 -9.23 -8.09
N THR A 361 -25.09 -9.40 -8.71
CA THR A 361 -26.36 -9.65 -8.02
C THR A 361 -26.86 -11.05 -8.29
N ILE A 362 -27.45 -11.69 -7.29
CA ILE A 362 -27.98 -13.06 -7.43
C ILE A 362 -29.22 -13.01 -8.33
N SER A 363 -29.11 -13.62 -9.52
CA SER A 363 -30.22 -13.73 -10.47
C SER A 363 -31.03 -15.01 -10.26
N SER A 364 -30.41 -16.07 -9.76
CA SER A 364 -31.09 -17.33 -9.43
C SER A 364 -30.32 -18.13 -8.36
N GLY A 365 -31.06 -18.79 -7.47
CA GLY A 365 -30.53 -19.58 -6.36
C GLY A 365 -30.45 -18.83 -5.02
N PHE A 366 -30.03 -19.52 -3.98
CA PHE A 366 -29.71 -18.96 -2.66
C PHE A 366 -28.54 -19.75 -2.08
N SER A 367 -27.61 -19.08 -1.40
CA SER A 367 -26.47 -19.74 -0.78
C SER A 367 -25.94 -18.91 0.39
N SER A 368 -25.16 -19.56 1.25
CA SER A 368 -24.35 -18.88 2.26
C SER A 368 -23.03 -18.43 1.63
N ILE A 369 -22.70 -17.15 1.79
CA ILE A 369 -21.47 -16.54 1.28
C ILE A 369 -20.55 -16.28 2.47
N ASP A 370 -19.33 -16.80 2.39
CA ASP A 370 -18.28 -16.52 3.35
C ASP A 370 -17.54 -15.25 2.92
N GLU A 371 -17.82 -14.17 3.65
CA GLU A 371 -17.22 -12.85 3.50
C GLU A 371 -16.08 -12.61 4.51
N SER A 372 -15.63 -13.66 5.24
CA SER A 372 -14.65 -13.55 6.33
C SER A 372 -13.33 -12.89 5.92
N ALA A 373 -12.92 -13.06 4.66
CA ALA A 373 -11.72 -12.43 4.11
C ALA A 373 -11.82 -10.89 4.03
N LEU A 374 -13.04 -10.33 4.02
CA LEU A 374 -13.35 -8.91 3.91
C LEU A 374 -13.85 -8.32 5.23
N THR A 375 -14.79 -9.01 5.88
CA THR A 375 -15.50 -8.51 7.07
C THR A 375 -14.84 -8.98 8.37
N GLY A 376 -14.05 -10.06 8.32
CA GLY A 376 -13.52 -10.72 9.51
C GLY A 376 -14.55 -11.55 10.29
N GLU A 377 -15.81 -11.58 9.86
CA GLU A 377 -16.84 -12.40 10.49
C GLU A 377 -16.68 -13.88 10.11
N TYR A 378 -16.68 -14.76 11.11
CA TYR A 378 -16.40 -16.20 10.90
C TYR A 378 -17.59 -16.98 10.32
N MET A 379 -18.80 -16.44 10.40
CA MET A 379 -20.02 -17.14 9.99
C MET A 379 -20.46 -16.70 8.60
N PRO A 380 -20.65 -17.64 7.65
CA PRO A 380 -21.20 -17.34 6.34
C PRO A 380 -22.57 -16.67 6.43
N GLN A 381 -22.77 -15.61 5.65
CA GLN A 381 -24.03 -14.88 5.60
C GLN A 381 -24.92 -15.44 4.49
N ARG A 382 -26.19 -15.70 4.81
CA ARG A 382 -27.15 -16.22 3.83
C ARG A 382 -27.59 -15.11 2.88
N ARG A 383 -27.48 -15.37 1.58
CA ARG A 383 -27.90 -14.46 0.50
C ARG A 383 -28.99 -15.05 -0.38
N CYS A 384 -29.90 -14.19 -0.82
CA CYS A 384 -31.07 -14.55 -1.63
C CYS A 384 -31.11 -13.79 -2.98
N ILE A 385 -32.03 -14.19 -3.85
CA ILE A 385 -32.24 -13.56 -5.17
C ILE A 385 -32.45 -12.05 -5.02
N GLY A 386 -31.79 -11.27 -5.86
CA GLY A 386 -31.83 -9.80 -5.87
C GLY A 386 -30.77 -9.15 -4.99
N GLU A 387 -30.15 -9.88 -4.06
CA GLU A 387 -29.10 -9.33 -3.19
C GLU A 387 -27.74 -9.27 -3.90
N ALA A 388 -26.93 -8.29 -3.50
CA ALA A 388 -25.58 -8.11 -4.00
C ALA A 388 -24.58 -9.05 -3.32
N VAL A 389 -23.60 -9.52 -4.10
CA VAL A 389 -22.47 -10.34 -3.65
C VAL A 389 -21.16 -9.73 -4.12
N ILE A 390 -20.12 -9.87 -3.30
CA ILE A 390 -18.83 -9.22 -3.50
C ILE A 390 -17.84 -10.19 -4.14
N GLY A 391 -17.10 -9.74 -5.16
CA GLY A 391 -16.02 -10.50 -5.79
C GLY A 391 -14.89 -10.83 -4.81
N GLY A 392 -14.35 -12.04 -4.93
CA GLY A 392 -13.33 -12.61 -4.03
C GLY A 392 -13.86 -13.28 -2.77
N THR A 393 -15.17 -13.25 -2.53
CA THR A 393 -15.83 -14.02 -1.46
C THR A 393 -16.10 -15.46 -1.87
N LEU A 394 -16.31 -16.35 -0.90
CA LEU A 394 -16.46 -17.78 -1.16
C LEU A 394 -17.93 -18.18 -1.10
N ASN A 395 -18.41 -18.83 -2.17
CA ASN A 395 -19.71 -19.49 -2.15
C ASN A 395 -19.61 -20.82 -1.40
N VAL A 396 -20.45 -21.06 -0.38
CA VAL A 396 -20.31 -22.22 0.52
C VAL A 396 -21.22 -23.38 0.15
N GLU A 397 -22.52 -23.14 0.00
CA GLU A 397 -23.53 -24.22 0.04
C GLU A 397 -24.05 -24.65 -1.34
N ASN A 398 -24.67 -23.72 -2.08
CA ASN A 398 -25.43 -24.03 -3.30
C ASN A 398 -24.87 -23.31 -4.52
N PRO A 399 -25.02 -23.87 -5.74
CA PRO A 399 -24.70 -23.15 -6.96
C PRO A 399 -25.62 -21.94 -7.11
N ILE A 400 -25.03 -20.80 -7.46
CA ILE A 400 -25.76 -19.53 -7.68
C ILE A 400 -25.46 -18.99 -9.06
N GLN A 401 -26.48 -18.45 -9.71
CA GLN A 401 -26.33 -17.68 -10.93
C GLN A 401 -26.32 -16.20 -10.58
N LEU A 402 -25.34 -15.49 -11.13
CA LEU A 402 -25.10 -14.09 -10.83
C LEU A 402 -25.12 -13.26 -12.11
N THR A 403 -25.60 -12.03 -12.01
CA THR A 403 -25.44 -11.03 -13.07
C THR A 403 -24.36 -10.05 -12.63
N VAL A 404 -23.27 -9.99 -13.39
CA VAL A 404 -22.11 -9.15 -13.08
C VAL A 404 -22.52 -7.67 -13.09
N THR A 405 -22.19 -6.94 -12.02
CA THR A 405 -22.45 -5.50 -11.89
C THR A 405 -21.18 -4.68 -12.05
N HIS A 406 -20.04 -5.15 -11.54
CA HIS A 406 -18.75 -4.47 -11.67
C HIS A 406 -17.62 -5.48 -11.91
N VAL A 407 -16.64 -5.10 -12.72
CA VAL A 407 -15.52 -5.97 -13.14
C VAL A 407 -14.16 -5.30 -12.91
N GLY A 408 -13.12 -6.12 -12.77
CA GLY A 408 -11.73 -5.67 -12.68
C GLY A 408 -11.52 -4.62 -11.60
N SER A 409 -11.05 -3.43 -12.00
CA SER A 409 -10.77 -2.32 -11.09
C SER A 409 -12.03 -1.70 -10.46
N GLN A 410 -13.21 -1.92 -11.01
CA GLN A 410 -14.45 -1.34 -10.48
C GLN A 410 -15.07 -2.16 -9.34
N THR A 411 -14.51 -3.31 -9.00
CA THR A 411 -14.98 -4.14 -7.89
C THR A 411 -14.63 -3.54 -6.52
N GLN A 412 -15.43 -3.85 -5.49
CA GLN A 412 -15.23 -3.39 -4.11
C GLN A 412 -13.89 -3.86 -3.55
N LEU A 413 -13.51 -5.13 -3.77
CA LEU A 413 -12.22 -5.63 -3.31
C LEU A 413 -11.05 -4.91 -4.00
N SER A 414 -11.15 -4.59 -5.29
CA SER A 414 -10.16 -3.76 -5.99
C SER A 414 -10.09 -2.33 -5.44
N ALA A 415 -11.23 -1.75 -5.05
CA ALA A 415 -11.27 -0.44 -4.38
C ALA A 415 -10.56 -0.49 -3.02
N ILE A 416 -10.80 -1.53 -2.22
CA ILE A 416 -10.10 -1.76 -0.95
C ILE A 416 -8.58 -1.91 -1.17
N VAL A 417 -8.18 -2.68 -2.19
CA VAL A 417 -6.77 -2.83 -2.56
C VAL A 417 -6.13 -1.51 -2.97
N ARG A 418 -6.82 -0.66 -3.75
CA ARG A 418 -6.32 0.69 -4.08
C ARG A 418 -6.15 1.57 -2.84
N LEU A 419 -7.12 1.52 -1.92
CA LEU A 419 -7.02 2.25 -0.65
C LEU A 419 -5.85 1.75 0.19
N LEU A 420 -5.60 0.44 0.22
CA LEU A 420 -4.43 -0.19 0.83
C LEU A 420 -3.10 0.18 0.15
N GLU A 421 -3.09 0.37 -1.17
CA GLU A 421 -1.90 0.79 -1.89
C GLU A 421 -1.59 2.28 -1.62
N ARG A 422 -2.61 3.13 -1.68
CA ARG A 422 -2.53 4.55 -1.34
C ARG A 422 -2.04 4.79 0.10
N ALA A 423 -2.58 4.00 1.04
CA ALA A 423 -2.13 3.95 2.43
C ALA A 423 -0.62 3.80 2.58
N ALA A 424 -0.05 2.91 1.78
CA ALA A 424 1.30 2.44 1.96
C ALA A 424 2.32 3.28 1.19
N SER A 425 1.88 4.09 0.23
CA SER A 425 2.72 5.02 -0.54
C SER A 425 2.84 6.41 0.09
N GLU A 426 1.90 6.83 0.94
CA GLU A 426 1.90 8.18 1.51
C GLU A 426 2.84 8.34 2.72
N LYS A 427 3.83 9.25 2.61
CA LYS A 427 4.80 9.53 3.67
C LYS A 427 4.35 10.66 4.61
N PRO A 428 4.39 10.47 5.95
CA PRO A 428 4.11 11.54 6.91
C PRO A 428 5.17 12.64 6.91
N LYS A 429 4.79 13.82 7.42
CA LYS A 429 5.65 15.01 7.50
C LYS A 429 6.94 14.74 8.28
N VAL A 430 6.86 13.95 9.36
CA VAL A 430 8.02 13.57 10.18
C VAL A 430 9.06 12.78 9.37
N ALA A 431 8.62 11.87 8.50
CA ALA A 431 9.52 11.12 7.64
C ALA A 431 10.21 12.03 6.61
N LYS A 432 9.44 12.94 5.96
CA LYS A 432 9.99 13.93 5.02
C LYS A 432 11.01 14.87 5.68
N LEU A 433 10.75 15.28 6.93
CA LEU A 433 11.67 16.11 7.70
C LEU A 433 12.96 15.34 8.04
N ALA A 434 12.85 14.08 8.46
CA ALA A 434 14.01 13.23 8.75
C ALA A 434 14.90 13.06 7.51
N ASP A 435 14.32 12.83 6.33
CA ASP A 435 15.05 12.74 5.06
C ASP A 435 15.78 14.06 4.73
N LYS A 436 15.11 15.21 4.92
CA LYS A 436 15.73 16.52 4.70
C LYS A 436 16.90 16.77 5.64
N VAL A 437 16.75 16.45 6.93
CA VAL A 437 17.81 16.59 7.93
C VAL A 437 18.99 15.68 7.61
N ALA A 438 18.75 14.46 7.12
CA ALA A 438 19.79 13.53 6.73
C ALA A 438 20.68 14.08 5.60
N ASN A 439 20.09 14.73 4.58
CA ASN A 439 20.85 15.34 3.48
C ASN A 439 21.80 16.45 3.97
N TYR A 440 21.29 17.38 4.79
CA TYR A 440 22.14 18.44 5.38
C TYR A 440 23.20 17.86 6.31
N PHE A 441 22.87 16.84 7.09
CA PHE A 441 23.82 16.17 7.96
C PHE A 441 24.99 15.56 7.18
N VAL A 442 24.73 14.88 6.05
CA VAL A 442 25.78 14.34 5.18
C VAL A 442 26.66 15.46 4.62
N ALA A 443 26.07 16.57 4.17
CA ALA A 443 26.83 17.73 3.70
C ALA A 443 27.77 18.28 4.78
N CYS A 444 27.29 18.41 6.02
CA CYS A 444 28.10 18.83 7.17
C CYS A 444 29.24 17.83 7.48
N VAL A 445 28.97 16.52 7.40
CA VAL A 445 30.00 15.49 7.60
C VAL A 445 31.09 15.57 6.54
N LEU A 446 30.73 15.75 5.27
CA LEU A 446 31.71 15.89 4.18
C LEU A 446 32.58 17.13 4.37
N LEU A 447 31.97 18.26 4.75
CA LEU A 447 32.72 19.48 5.10
C LEU A 447 33.65 19.25 6.30
N ALA A 448 33.17 18.58 7.35
CA ALA A 448 33.98 18.24 8.51
C ALA A 448 35.15 17.32 8.13
N ALA A 449 34.92 16.33 7.27
CA ALA A 449 35.98 15.44 6.78
C ALA A 449 37.06 16.20 6.00
N ILE A 450 36.68 17.18 5.17
CA ILE A 450 37.63 18.06 4.47
C ILE A 450 38.45 18.88 5.48
N VAL A 451 37.79 19.51 6.45
CA VAL A 451 38.47 20.33 7.47
C VAL A 451 39.42 19.47 8.32
N VAL A 452 39.00 18.28 8.74
CA VAL A 452 39.82 17.35 9.52
C VAL A 452 41.01 16.87 8.69
N SER A 453 40.80 16.51 7.42
CA SER A 453 41.86 16.09 6.49
C SER A 453 42.93 17.17 6.34
N ILE A 454 42.51 18.41 6.07
CA ILE A 454 43.43 19.56 5.94
C ILE A 454 44.17 19.83 7.25
N SER A 455 43.45 19.83 8.38
CA SER A 455 44.05 20.12 9.69
C SER A 455 45.11 19.09 10.06
N TRP A 456 44.81 17.80 9.90
CA TRP A 456 45.76 16.73 10.19
C TRP A 456 46.89 16.66 9.17
N TYR A 457 46.69 17.07 7.92
CA TYR A 457 47.79 17.20 6.96
C TYR A 457 48.87 18.18 7.45
N PHE A 458 48.50 19.22 8.20
CA PHE A 458 49.47 20.15 8.80
C PHE A 458 50.03 19.68 10.15
N ILE A 459 49.32 18.83 10.89
CA ILE A 459 49.75 18.33 12.21
C ILE A 459 50.62 17.08 12.06
N ASP A 460 50.10 16.08 11.36
CA ASP A 460 50.72 14.77 11.14
C ASP A 460 50.16 14.13 9.85
N PRO A 461 50.86 14.31 8.71
CA PRO A 461 50.40 13.84 7.40
C PRO A 461 50.12 12.33 7.33
N GLU A 462 50.84 11.53 8.10
CA GLU A 462 50.67 10.07 8.12
C GLU A 462 49.30 9.69 8.72
N LYS A 463 48.79 10.50 9.66
CA LYS A 463 47.50 10.25 10.30
C LYS A 463 46.30 10.84 9.58
N ALA A 464 46.51 11.85 8.74
CA ALA A 464 45.44 12.57 8.06
C ALA A 464 44.48 11.65 7.32
N PHE A 465 45.00 10.64 6.62
CA PHE A 465 44.19 9.73 5.81
C PHE A 465 43.25 8.85 6.66
N TRP A 466 43.78 8.12 7.65
CA TRP A 466 42.96 7.19 8.42
C TRP A 466 42.01 7.90 9.40
N ILE A 467 42.37 9.09 9.87
CA ILE A 467 41.48 9.93 10.68
C ILE A 467 40.31 10.43 9.82
N THR A 468 40.60 10.90 8.59
CA THR A 468 39.54 11.30 7.64
C THR A 468 38.63 10.12 7.29
N LEU A 469 39.21 8.94 7.06
CA LEU A 469 38.45 7.71 6.85
C LEU A 469 37.55 7.40 8.04
N SER A 470 38.07 7.53 9.26
CA SER A 470 37.29 7.32 10.49
C SER A 470 36.13 8.31 10.60
N VAL A 471 36.32 9.57 10.24
CA VAL A 471 35.24 10.59 10.22
C VAL A 471 34.16 10.26 9.19
N LEU A 472 34.55 9.89 7.97
CA LEU A 472 33.62 9.49 6.91
C LEU A 472 32.81 8.24 7.27
N VAL A 473 33.39 7.34 8.07
CA VAL A 473 32.78 6.06 8.47
C VAL A 473 31.99 6.19 9.77
N VAL A 474 32.44 6.95 10.76
CA VAL A 474 31.80 6.94 12.09
C VAL A 474 30.38 7.53 12.06
N THR A 475 30.14 8.43 11.11
CA THR A 475 28.87 9.14 10.98
C THR A 475 28.00 8.52 9.89
N CYS A 476 27.01 7.71 10.28
CA CYS A 476 25.93 7.35 9.36
C CYS A 476 24.59 7.95 9.81
N PRO A 477 23.85 8.64 8.91
CA PRO A 477 22.46 9.00 9.13
C PRO A 477 21.50 7.79 9.04
N CYS A 478 21.99 6.56 8.83
CA CYS A 478 21.23 5.32 8.70
C CYS A 478 20.15 5.16 9.76
N ALA A 479 20.55 5.34 11.03
CA ALA A 479 19.65 5.25 12.17
C ALA A 479 18.55 6.32 12.12
N LEU A 480 18.84 7.51 11.58
CA LEU A 480 17.89 8.60 11.45
C LEU A 480 16.90 8.37 10.30
N SER A 481 17.39 7.94 9.13
CA SER A 481 16.57 7.72 7.93
C SER A 481 15.74 6.44 7.98
N LEU A 482 16.19 5.41 8.72
CA LEU A 482 15.51 4.12 8.78
C LEU A 482 14.55 3.95 9.96
N ALA A 483 14.82 4.62 11.08
CA ALA A 483 14.03 4.48 12.30
C ALA A 483 12.54 4.73 12.07
N THR A 484 12.23 5.85 11.43
CA THR A 484 10.87 6.35 11.27
C THR A 484 10.07 5.47 10.30
N PRO A 485 10.54 5.17 9.07
CA PRO A 485 9.82 4.26 8.17
C PRO A 485 9.59 2.89 8.79
N THR A 486 10.60 2.29 9.44
CA THR A 486 10.46 0.95 10.04
C THR A 486 9.41 0.93 11.16
N ALA A 487 9.43 1.94 12.03
CA ALA A 487 8.45 2.07 13.11
C ALA A 487 7.03 2.25 12.57
N LEU A 488 6.85 3.10 11.56
CA LEU A 488 5.56 3.35 10.92
C LEU A 488 5.03 2.10 10.21
N THR A 489 5.84 1.46 9.35
CA THR A 489 5.42 0.24 8.64
C THR A 489 5.05 -0.88 9.62
N THR A 490 5.80 -1.03 10.71
CA THR A 490 5.49 -2.03 11.76
C THR A 490 4.18 -1.71 12.48
N ALA A 491 3.95 -0.44 12.84
CA ALA A 491 2.73 0.00 13.51
C ALA A 491 1.50 -0.14 12.60
N THR A 492 1.56 0.36 11.36
CA THR A 492 0.48 0.24 10.38
C THR A 492 0.17 -1.23 10.06
N GLY A 493 1.21 -2.06 9.91
CA GLY A 493 1.04 -3.50 9.71
C GLY A 493 0.31 -4.20 10.87
N ASN A 494 0.60 -3.82 12.12
CA ASN A 494 -0.06 -4.34 13.30
C ASN A 494 -1.54 -3.91 13.38
N LEU A 495 -1.83 -2.63 13.12
CA LEU A 495 -3.20 -2.10 13.13
C LEU A 495 -4.06 -2.73 12.05
N ARG A 496 -3.50 -2.91 10.84
CA ARG A 496 -4.19 -3.59 9.75
C ARG A 496 -4.57 -5.02 10.12
N GLN A 497 -3.66 -5.78 10.73
CA GLN A 497 -3.94 -7.15 11.18
C GLN A 497 -5.04 -7.23 12.24
N ARG A 498 -5.34 -6.13 12.93
CA ARG A 498 -6.41 -6.05 13.93
C ARG A 498 -7.70 -5.43 13.39
N GLY A 499 -7.73 -4.98 12.13
CA GLY A 499 -8.93 -4.43 11.50
C GLY A 499 -8.96 -2.91 11.32
N LEU A 500 -7.89 -2.17 11.64
CA LEU A 500 -7.79 -0.72 11.36
C LEU A 500 -6.85 -0.45 10.18
N LEU A 501 -7.43 -0.06 9.06
CA LEU A 501 -6.72 0.30 7.86
C LEU A 501 -6.43 1.81 7.85
N ILE A 502 -5.17 2.19 8.01
CA ILE A 502 -4.73 3.58 7.83
C ILE A 502 -4.57 3.85 6.34
N THR A 503 -5.29 4.80 5.75
CA THR A 503 -5.20 5.17 4.32
C THR A 503 -4.30 6.39 4.08
N ARG A 504 -3.97 7.14 5.13
CA ARG A 504 -3.14 8.35 5.04
C ARG A 504 -1.98 8.33 6.03
N GLY A 505 -0.81 8.81 5.59
CA GLY A 505 0.42 8.78 6.38
C GLY A 505 0.36 9.57 7.69
N HIS A 506 -0.45 10.63 7.78
CA HIS A 506 -0.57 11.47 8.98
C HIS A 506 -1.40 10.85 10.11
N VAL A 507 -2.20 9.82 9.86
CA VAL A 507 -3.15 9.27 10.84
C VAL A 507 -2.45 8.79 12.12
N LEU A 508 -1.32 8.10 12.00
CA LEU A 508 -0.57 7.64 13.17
C LEU A 508 -0.06 8.81 14.02
N GLU A 509 0.33 9.91 13.38
CA GLU A 509 0.75 11.12 14.09
C GLU A 509 -0.45 11.77 14.78
N SER A 510 -1.58 11.90 14.07
CA SER A 510 -2.83 12.43 14.62
C SER A 510 -3.36 11.60 15.78
N LEU A 511 -3.38 10.27 15.68
CA LEU A 511 -3.76 9.36 16.77
C LEU A 511 -2.85 9.55 17.99
N ALA A 512 -1.54 9.76 17.79
CA ALA A 512 -0.60 9.97 18.88
C ALA A 512 -0.79 11.33 19.58
N LEU A 513 -1.22 12.36 18.83
CA LEU A 513 -1.43 13.73 19.31
C LEU A 513 -2.88 14.05 19.67
N CYS A 514 -3.81 13.12 19.45
CA CYS A 514 -5.24 13.32 19.62
C CYS A 514 -5.58 13.74 21.05
N THR A 515 -6.36 14.81 21.15
CA THR A 515 -6.91 15.34 22.41
C THR A 515 -8.41 15.13 22.51
N ASP A 516 -9.10 15.13 21.38
CA ASP A 516 -10.55 15.09 21.28
C ASP A 516 -10.97 14.09 20.21
N ILE A 517 -11.89 13.18 20.56
CA ILE A 517 -12.52 12.27 19.61
C ILE A 517 -14.00 12.60 19.55
N VAL A 518 -14.49 12.77 18.32
CA VAL A 518 -15.88 13.06 18.01
C VAL A 518 -16.47 11.84 17.33
N PHE A 519 -17.50 11.25 17.92
CA PHE A 519 -18.24 10.15 17.31
C PHE A 519 -19.54 10.66 16.71
N ASP A 520 -19.89 10.20 15.52
CA ASP A 520 -21.28 10.18 15.11
C ASP A 520 -22.05 9.13 15.93
N LYS A 521 -23.37 9.34 16.12
CA LYS A 521 -24.20 8.39 16.85
C LYS A 521 -24.58 7.21 15.97
N THR A 522 -25.24 7.48 14.84
CA THR A 522 -25.97 6.47 14.06
C THR A 522 -24.98 5.62 13.28
N GLY A 523 -25.10 4.30 13.34
CA GLY A 523 -24.21 3.33 12.67
C GLY A 523 -22.73 3.34 13.09
N THR A 524 -22.31 4.31 13.91
CA THR A 524 -20.99 4.38 14.54
C THR A 524 -21.01 3.88 15.98
N LEU A 525 -21.55 4.65 16.95
CA LEU A 525 -21.72 4.18 18.34
C LEU A 525 -22.86 3.17 18.49
N THR A 526 -23.76 3.17 17.51
CA THR A 526 -24.89 2.28 17.39
C THR A 526 -24.70 1.34 16.20
N GLN A 527 -25.54 0.31 16.08
CA GLN A 527 -25.43 -0.65 15.00
C GLN A 527 -25.91 -0.09 13.65
N GLY A 528 -26.72 0.98 13.64
CA GLY A 528 -27.33 1.52 12.43
C GLY A 528 -28.54 0.71 11.97
N ASN A 529 -28.92 -0.31 12.75
CA ASN A 529 -30.05 -1.19 12.48
C ASN A 529 -31.12 -0.93 13.54
N LEU A 530 -32.30 -0.50 13.06
CA LEU A 530 -33.44 -0.29 13.93
C LEU A 530 -33.92 -1.62 14.51
N CYS A 531 -34.09 -1.65 15.83
CA CYS A 531 -34.58 -2.81 16.56
C CYS A 531 -35.77 -2.40 17.44
N ILE A 532 -36.56 -3.40 17.84
CA ILE A 532 -37.67 -3.20 18.76
C ILE A 532 -37.11 -3.22 20.17
N GLU A 533 -37.01 -2.05 20.79
CA GLU A 533 -36.49 -1.90 22.16
C GLU A 533 -37.55 -2.31 23.19
N LYS A 534 -38.81 -1.93 22.94
CA LYS A 534 -39.92 -2.17 23.87
C LYS A 534 -41.22 -2.39 23.10
N THR A 535 -42.00 -3.36 23.55
CA THR A 535 -43.37 -3.61 23.05
C THR A 535 -44.35 -3.46 24.21
N ILE A 536 -45.42 -2.70 23.99
CA ILE A 536 -46.51 -2.52 24.95
C ILE A 536 -47.81 -2.97 24.28
N ALA A 537 -48.32 -4.14 24.66
CA ALA A 537 -49.53 -4.73 24.11
C ALA A 537 -50.17 -5.67 25.16
N GLU A 538 -51.47 -5.96 25.02
CA GLU A 538 -52.13 -7.02 25.80
C GLU A 538 -51.54 -8.41 25.48
N ASP A 539 -51.25 -8.65 24.19
CA ASP A 539 -50.58 -9.84 23.68
C ASP A 539 -49.41 -9.43 22.75
N PRO A 540 -48.18 -9.28 23.30
CA PRO A 540 -47.02 -8.83 22.54
C PRO A 540 -46.63 -9.73 21.37
N GLU A 541 -46.74 -11.07 21.51
CA GLU A 541 -46.38 -11.98 20.43
C GLU A 541 -47.31 -11.84 19.23
N SER A 542 -48.62 -11.80 19.47
CA SER A 542 -49.60 -11.60 18.39
C SER A 542 -49.44 -10.23 17.74
N ALA A 543 -49.22 -9.18 18.53
CA ALA A 543 -48.98 -7.84 18.00
C ALA A 543 -47.74 -7.78 17.10
N LEU A 544 -46.63 -8.41 17.51
CA LEU A 544 -45.39 -8.49 16.73
C LEU A 544 -45.59 -9.28 15.43
N ARG A 545 -46.32 -10.40 15.45
CA ARG A 545 -46.62 -11.20 14.26
C ARG A 545 -47.47 -10.44 13.25
N ILE A 546 -48.47 -9.68 13.72
CA ILE A 546 -49.31 -8.84 12.86
C ILE A 546 -48.49 -7.71 12.25
N ALA A 547 -47.69 -7.01 13.06
CA ALA A 547 -46.80 -5.94 12.60
C ALA A 547 -45.81 -6.46 11.54
N ALA A 548 -45.19 -7.62 11.78
CA ALA A 548 -44.29 -8.26 10.82
C ALA A 548 -44.97 -8.65 9.51
N ALA A 549 -46.22 -9.13 9.56
CA ALA A 549 -46.98 -9.46 8.37
C ALA A 549 -47.26 -8.22 7.50
N LEU A 550 -47.60 -7.08 8.13
CA LEU A 550 -47.81 -5.81 7.43
C LEU A 550 -46.52 -5.23 6.83
N GLU A 551 -45.40 -5.35 7.54
CA GLU A 551 -44.09 -4.83 7.13
C GLU A 551 -43.30 -5.79 6.21
N ALA A 552 -43.80 -7.00 5.95
CA ALA A 552 -43.06 -8.06 5.26
C ALA A 552 -42.49 -7.67 3.89
N ASN A 553 -43.21 -6.83 3.15
CA ASN A 553 -42.86 -6.37 1.80
C ASN A 553 -42.39 -4.91 1.75
N SER A 554 -42.15 -4.31 2.91
CA SER A 554 -41.69 -2.92 3.04
C SER A 554 -40.17 -2.85 2.98
N GLU A 555 -39.64 -2.02 2.10
CA GLU A 555 -38.19 -1.75 2.02
C GLU A 555 -37.71 -0.72 3.07
N HIS A 556 -38.62 -0.22 3.92
CA HIS A 556 -38.26 0.77 4.93
C HIS A 556 -37.35 0.15 6.01
N PRO A 557 -36.30 0.85 6.49
CA PRO A 557 -35.42 0.35 7.56
C PRO A 557 -36.13 -0.09 8.86
N ILE A 558 -37.36 0.38 9.08
CA ILE A 558 -38.21 0.02 10.23
C ILE A 558 -38.75 -1.40 10.07
N ALA A 559 -39.10 -1.79 8.84
CA ALA A 559 -39.62 -3.10 8.52
C ALA A 559 -38.65 -4.23 8.88
N GLN A 560 -37.35 -3.97 8.73
CA GLN A 560 -36.30 -4.92 9.08
C GLN A 560 -36.34 -5.33 10.56
N ALA A 561 -36.74 -4.41 11.45
CA ALA A 561 -36.88 -4.69 12.88
C ALA A 561 -37.93 -5.77 13.18
N PHE A 562 -38.93 -5.92 12.30
CA PHE A 562 -40.04 -6.87 12.46
C PHE A 562 -39.81 -8.20 11.72
N ARG A 563 -38.81 -8.29 10.83
CA ARG A 563 -38.61 -9.42 9.91
C ARG A 563 -38.45 -10.77 10.62
N PHE A 564 -37.85 -10.78 11.81
CA PHE A 564 -37.67 -11.97 12.63
C PHE A 564 -38.97 -12.58 13.17
N TYR A 565 -40.06 -11.81 13.18
CA TYR A 565 -41.37 -12.23 13.71
C TYR A 565 -42.37 -12.61 12.62
N LEU A 566 -41.93 -12.69 11.35
CA LEU A 566 -42.78 -13.01 10.21
C LEU A 566 -43.25 -14.47 10.26
N GLN A 567 -44.55 -14.66 10.40
CA GLN A 567 -45.20 -15.98 10.33
C GLN A 567 -46.48 -15.99 9.48
N HIS A 568 -47.08 -14.82 9.25
CA HIS A 568 -48.32 -14.66 8.50
C HIS A 568 -48.07 -13.73 7.30
N SER A 569 -48.91 -13.86 6.26
CA SER A 569 -48.96 -12.91 5.16
C SER A 569 -50.05 -11.87 5.40
N ALA A 570 -49.81 -10.64 4.95
CA ALA A 570 -50.83 -9.61 4.86
C ALA A 570 -51.29 -9.46 3.40
N ASP A 571 -52.60 -9.30 3.21
CA ASP A 571 -53.24 -9.04 1.93
C ASP A 571 -53.60 -7.55 1.79
N ASN A 572 -53.73 -7.05 0.56
CA ASN A 572 -54.11 -5.66 0.25
C ASN A 572 -53.29 -4.61 1.01
N ILE A 573 -51.96 -4.74 1.00
CA ILE A 573 -51.06 -3.80 1.64
C ILE A 573 -51.05 -2.47 0.88
N ALA A 574 -51.30 -1.36 1.58
CA ALA A 574 -51.14 -0.01 1.06
C ALA A 574 -50.21 0.81 1.95
N VAL A 575 -49.21 1.45 1.34
CA VAL A 575 -48.20 2.26 2.02
C VAL A 575 -48.50 3.73 1.85
N THR A 576 -48.62 4.45 2.96
CA THR A 576 -48.74 5.92 2.97
C THR A 576 -47.39 6.52 3.36
N LEU A 577 -46.72 7.13 2.37
CA LEU A 577 -45.37 7.69 2.53
C LEU A 577 -45.28 8.65 3.74
N GLY A 578 -44.27 8.41 4.59
CA GLY A 578 -44.00 9.22 5.78
C GLY A 578 -45.04 9.09 6.91
N GLN A 579 -46.01 8.18 6.79
CA GLN A 579 -47.07 7.96 7.78
C GLN A 579 -47.11 6.53 8.31
N GLY A 580 -47.26 5.52 7.44
CA GLY A 580 -47.39 4.12 7.85
C GLY A 580 -47.95 3.20 6.78
N ILE A 581 -48.29 1.97 7.18
CA ILE A 581 -48.79 0.88 6.32
C ILE A 581 -50.17 0.42 6.82
N GLU A 582 -51.06 0.12 5.89
CA GLU A 582 -52.34 -0.54 6.14
C GLU A 582 -52.42 -1.87 5.37
N GLY A 583 -53.13 -2.85 5.91
CA GLY A 583 -53.30 -4.15 5.27
C GLY A 583 -54.22 -5.09 6.06
N ILE A 584 -54.60 -6.19 5.43
CA ILE A 584 -55.52 -7.19 5.99
C ILE A 584 -54.72 -8.39 6.48
N VAL A 585 -54.88 -8.77 7.74
CA VAL A 585 -54.25 -9.96 8.33
C VAL A 585 -55.34 -10.81 8.98
N GLY A 586 -55.52 -12.05 8.51
CA GLY A 586 -56.55 -12.94 9.05
C GLY A 586 -57.99 -12.44 8.86
N GLY A 587 -58.24 -11.59 7.87
CA GLY A 587 -59.56 -11.03 7.54
C GLY A 587 -59.90 -9.69 8.20
N ASP A 588 -59.10 -9.22 9.16
CA ASP A 588 -59.26 -7.92 9.81
C ASP A 588 -58.31 -6.87 9.22
N LEU A 589 -58.77 -5.62 9.13
CA LEU A 589 -57.96 -4.49 8.68
C LEU A 589 -57.11 -3.91 9.82
N TYR A 590 -55.82 -3.76 9.57
CA TYR A 590 -54.85 -3.20 10.52
C TYR A 590 -54.09 -2.01 9.92
N ARG A 591 -53.65 -1.10 10.80
CA ARG A 591 -52.72 0.00 10.48
C ARG A 591 -51.56 0.03 11.46
N ILE A 592 -50.34 0.13 10.92
CA ILE A 592 -49.11 0.37 11.68
C ILE A 592 -48.43 1.65 11.19
N GLY A 593 -47.95 2.49 12.10
CA GLY A 593 -47.21 3.70 11.73
C GLY A 593 -47.21 4.78 12.81
N LYS A 594 -47.13 6.04 12.38
CA LYS A 594 -47.26 7.19 13.29
C LYS A 594 -48.59 7.13 14.05
N PRO A 595 -48.63 7.54 15.33
CA PRO A 595 -49.84 7.45 16.15
C PRO A 595 -51.08 8.10 15.50
N GLN A 596 -50.89 9.27 14.89
CA GLN A 596 -51.94 10.01 14.18
C GLN A 596 -52.47 9.30 12.93
N PHE A 597 -51.65 8.45 12.29
CA PHE A 597 -52.05 7.67 11.12
C PHE A 597 -52.82 6.42 11.55
N ALA A 598 -52.28 5.64 12.48
CA ALA A 598 -52.93 4.41 12.95
C ALA A 598 -54.23 4.70 13.71
N ALA A 599 -54.29 5.77 14.52
CA ALA A 599 -55.48 6.15 15.28
C ALA A 599 -56.68 6.55 14.39
N LYS A 600 -56.46 6.98 13.13
CA LYS A 600 -57.56 7.28 12.20
C LYS A 600 -58.45 6.07 11.93
N LEU A 601 -57.94 4.85 12.11
CA LEU A 601 -58.73 3.63 11.92
C LEU A 601 -59.79 3.44 13.02
N LEU A 602 -59.62 4.08 14.18
CA LEU A 602 -60.52 4.00 15.33
C LEU A 602 -61.66 5.05 15.28
N GLY A 603 -61.61 5.99 14.32
CA GLY A 603 -62.60 7.06 14.15
C GLY A 603 -62.16 8.44 14.68
N PRO A 604 -62.89 9.52 14.35
CA PRO A 604 -62.56 10.88 14.77
C PRO A 604 -62.78 11.08 16.28
N GLY A 605 -61.74 11.52 16.99
CA GLY A 605 -61.80 11.85 18.43
C GLY A 605 -61.04 10.89 19.37
N PHE A 606 -60.40 9.85 18.86
CA PHE A 606 -59.51 9.00 19.65
C PHE A 606 -58.15 9.67 19.84
N ASP A 607 -57.92 10.23 21.04
CA ASP A 607 -56.61 10.73 21.43
C ASP A 607 -55.78 9.58 22.00
N CYS A 608 -54.73 9.19 21.29
CA CYS A 608 -53.83 8.09 21.67
C CYS A 608 -52.47 8.68 22.05
N PRO A 609 -52.32 9.18 23.30
CA PRO A 609 -51.04 9.68 23.75
C PRO A 609 -50.01 8.54 23.73
N SER A 610 -48.83 8.85 23.20
CA SER A 610 -47.69 7.92 23.21
C SER A 610 -47.41 7.47 24.66
N PRO A 611 -47.07 6.17 24.89
CA PRO A 611 -46.86 5.62 26.23
C PRO A 611 -45.79 6.38 27.03
N ASP A 612 -44.78 6.88 26.31
CA ASP A 612 -43.79 7.85 26.77
C ASP A 612 -43.66 8.94 25.69
N SER A 613 -43.34 10.18 26.09
CA SER A 613 -43.04 11.28 25.15
C SER A 613 -41.71 11.10 24.42
N ASP A 614 -40.89 10.14 24.87
CA ASP A 614 -39.52 9.95 24.44
C ASP A 614 -39.35 8.67 23.60
N GLY A 615 -39.02 8.83 22.32
CA GLY A 615 -38.65 7.73 21.40
C GLY A 615 -39.50 7.63 20.13
N HIS A 616 -39.04 6.85 19.15
CA HIS A 616 -39.79 6.60 17.91
C HIS A 616 -40.81 5.48 18.13
N TRP A 617 -42.00 5.86 18.59
CA TRP A 617 -43.11 4.95 18.84
C TRP A 617 -43.96 4.74 17.59
N LEU A 618 -44.18 3.47 17.25
CA LEU A 618 -45.14 3.02 16.26
C LEU A 618 -46.38 2.47 16.95
N LEU A 619 -47.54 2.85 16.44
CA LEU A 619 -48.84 2.40 16.92
C LEU A 619 -49.41 1.38 15.92
N LEU A 620 -49.88 0.25 16.43
CA LEU A 620 -50.67 -0.73 15.68
C LEU A 620 -52.11 -0.74 16.19
N CYS A 621 -53.06 -0.51 15.28
CA CYS A 621 -54.49 -0.50 15.56
C CYS A 621 -55.26 -1.39 14.59
N ASN A 622 -56.42 -1.88 15.04
CA ASN A 622 -57.49 -2.34 14.15
C ASN A 622 -58.70 -1.40 14.26
N GLU A 623 -59.81 -1.72 13.60
CA GLU A 623 -61.03 -0.90 13.60
C GLU A 623 -61.66 -0.71 14.99
N LYS A 624 -61.36 -1.58 15.96
CA LYS A 624 -62.05 -1.66 17.26
C LYS A 624 -61.20 -1.16 18.42
N ARG A 625 -59.87 -1.36 18.38
CA ARG A 625 -58.96 -1.07 19.50
C ARG A 625 -57.49 -0.91 19.07
N ILE A 626 -56.70 -0.39 20.00
CA ILE A 626 -55.25 -0.43 19.94
C ILE A 626 -54.78 -1.86 20.20
N ILE A 627 -53.89 -2.37 19.35
CA ILE A 627 -53.30 -3.70 19.47
C ILE A 627 -51.98 -3.63 20.23
N GLY A 628 -51.14 -2.64 19.90
CA GLY A 628 -49.86 -2.48 20.57
C GLY A 628 -49.07 -1.27 20.13
N TRP A 629 -48.07 -0.95 20.95
CA TRP A 629 -47.07 0.07 20.72
C TRP A 629 -45.69 -0.56 20.61
N PHE A 630 -44.89 -0.10 19.66
CA PHE A 630 -43.52 -0.56 19.44
C PHE A 630 -42.57 0.63 19.50
N LEU A 631 -41.67 0.61 20.48
CA LEU A 631 -40.56 1.55 20.55
C LEU A 631 -39.44 1.03 19.65
N ILE A 632 -39.17 1.79 18.60
CA ILE A 632 -38.06 1.50 17.70
C ILE A 632 -36.88 2.37 18.09
N ALA A 633 -35.73 1.73 18.31
CA ALA A 633 -34.49 2.41 18.62
C ALA A 633 -33.32 1.74 17.89
N ASP A 634 -32.26 2.50 17.70
CA ASP A 634 -30.98 1.97 17.26
C ASP A 634 -30.21 1.48 18.49
N SER A 635 -29.80 0.21 18.47
CA SER A 635 -29.10 -0.40 19.61
C SER A 635 -27.64 0.04 19.65
N LEU A 636 -27.11 0.20 20.87
CA LEU A 636 -25.68 0.47 21.05
C LEU A 636 -24.85 -0.73 20.63
N ARG A 637 -23.67 -0.48 20.04
CA ARG A 637 -22.68 -1.55 19.87
C ARG A 637 -22.22 -2.04 21.25
N VAL A 638 -21.99 -3.34 21.34
CA VAL A 638 -21.61 -4.03 22.58
C VAL A 638 -20.32 -3.43 23.17
N ASP A 639 -19.41 -2.99 22.30
CA ASP A 639 -18.09 -2.50 22.64
C ASP A 639 -17.99 -0.97 22.77
N SER A 640 -19.05 -0.21 22.42
CA SER A 640 -19.10 1.25 22.51
C SER A 640 -18.76 1.76 23.92
N LYS A 641 -19.33 1.14 24.96
CA LYS A 641 -19.15 1.56 26.34
C LYS A 641 -17.70 1.39 26.82
N ASP A 642 -17.07 0.28 26.43
CA ASP A 642 -15.69 -0.01 26.80
C ASP A 642 -14.70 0.83 26.00
N CYS A 643 -15.00 1.12 24.73
CA CYS A 643 -14.25 2.07 23.91
C CYS A 643 -14.22 3.46 24.56
N VAL A 644 -15.39 4.05 24.85
CA VAL A 644 -15.51 5.39 25.45
C VAL A 644 -14.75 5.47 26.78
N LYS A 645 -14.92 4.49 27.68
CA LYS A 645 -14.18 4.43 28.94
C LYS A 645 -12.67 4.37 28.74
N THR A 646 -12.21 3.59 27.77
CA THR A 646 -10.78 3.45 27.46
C THR A 646 -10.21 4.77 26.96
N LEU A 647 -10.89 5.45 26.05
CA LEU A 647 -10.47 6.77 25.54
C LEU A 647 -10.44 7.83 26.65
N GLN A 648 -11.44 7.87 27.51
CA GLN A 648 -11.46 8.77 28.67
C GLN A 648 -10.30 8.49 29.64
N ARG A 649 -9.97 7.22 29.91
CA ARG A 649 -8.79 6.85 30.72
C ARG A 649 -7.47 7.28 30.10
N LEU A 650 -7.41 7.42 28.77
CA LEU A 650 -6.25 7.94 28.04
C LEU A 650 -6.16 9.47 28.08
N GLY A 651 -7.10 10.14 28.76
CA GLY A 651 -7.18 11.60 28.88
C GLY A 651 -7.74 12.28 27.62
N ILE A 652 -8.49 11.55 26.80
CA ILE A 652 -9.10 12.07 25.57
C ILE A 652 -10.52 12.52 25.88
N ASN A 653 -10.87 13.73 25.44
CA ASN A 653 -12.23 14.23 25.53
C ASN A 653 -13.09 13.53 24.46
N VAL A 654 -14.13 12.84 24.90
CA VAL A 654 -15.06 12.17 23.99
C VAL A 654 -16.28 13.04 23.80
N HIS A 655 -16.62 13.30 22.54
CA HIS A 655 -17.75 14.09 22.10
C HIS A 655 -18.67 13.23 21.23
N MET A 656 -19.97 13.49 21.29
CA MET A 656 -20.96 12.86 20.41
C MET A 656 -21.70 13.92 19.59
N LEU A 657 -21.73 13.73 18.27
CA LEU A 657 -22.54 14.50 17.34
C LEU A 657 -23.68 13.62 16.82
N THR A 658 -24.87 14.19 16.70
CA THR A 658 -26.00 13.51 16.07
C THR A 658 -26.94 14.51 15.41
N GLY A 659 -27.43 14.16 14.22
CA GLY A 659 -28.50 14.91 13.57
C GLY A 659 -29.89 14.63 14.16
N ASP A 660 -29.99 13.58 14.98
CA ASP A 660 -31.21 13.21 15.69
C ASP A 660 -31.53 14.25 16.77
N SER A 661 -32.70 14.89 16.66
CA SER A 661 -33.22 15.86 17.61
C SER A 661 -34.07 15.24 18.72
N SER A 662 -34.29 13.92 18.68
CA SER A 662 -35.02 13.19 19.71
C SER A 662 -34.22 13.05 21.00
N SER A 663 -34.88 12.61 22.06
CA SER A 663 -34.24 12.27 23.34
C SER A 663 -33.30 11.05 23.28
N SER A 664 -33.21 10.36 22.14
CA SER A 664 -32.24 9.27 21.92
C SER A 664 -30.79 9.72 22.12
N GLY A 665 -30.41 10.90 21.58
CA GLY A 665 -29.05 11.42 21.73
C GLY A 665 -28.62 11.58 23.19
N PRO A 666 -29.36 12.35 24.02
CA PRO A 666 -29.06 12.48 25.45
C PRO A 666 -29.03 11.16 26.22
N LYS A 667 -29.95 10.23 25.91
CA LYS A 667 -29.98 8.90 26.55
C LYS A 667 -28.70 8.10 26.24
N THR A 668 -28.31 8.04 24.97
CA THR A 668 -27.07 7.38 24.55
C THR A 668 -25.83 8.03 25.17
N ALA A 669 -25.78 9.37 25.23
CA ALA A 669 -24.69 10.09 25.86
C ALA A 669 -24.56 9.72 27.34
N ALA A 670 -25.67 9.70 28.07
CA ALA A 670 -25.71 9.36 29.48
C ALA A 670 -25.29 7.90 29.74
N GLU A 671 -25.76 6.95 28.92
CA GLU A 671 -25.44 5.54 29.05
C GLU A 671 -23.95 5.23 28.80
N LEU A 672 -23.35 5.93 27.84
CA LEU A 672 -21.92 5.85 27.51
C LEU A 672 -21.04 6.70 28.41
N GLY A 673 -21.61 7.62 29.19
CA GLY A 673 -20.87 8.57 30.04
C GLY A 673 -20.17 9.68 29.26
N ILE A 674 -20.74 10.10 28.13
CA ILE A 674 -20.27 11.20 27.28
C ILE A 674 -20.90 12.51 27.77
N GLN A 675 -20.07 13.47 28.16
CA GLN A 675 -20.54 14.76 28.69
C GLN A 675 -20.80 15.80 27.60
N GLN A 676 -20.09 15.70 26.48
CA GLN A 676 -20.14 16.67 25.38
C GLN A 676 -21.02 16.12 24.26
N LEU A 677 -22.23 16.67 24.12
CA LEU A 677 -23.23 16.26 23.13
C LEU A 677 -23.68 17.47 22.31
N CYS A 678 -23.70 17.32 20.98
CA CYS A 678 -24.45 18.18 20.09
C CYS A 678 -25.53 17.33 19.39
N ALA A 679 -26.79 17.56 19.75
CA ALA A 679 -27.95 16.86 19.19
C ALA A 679 -28.74 17.76 18.22
N GLY A 680 -29.48 17.16 17.29
CA GLY A 680 -30.24 17.88 16.28
C GLY A 680 -29.39 18.74 15.32
N ALA A 681 -28.10 18.41 15.15
CA ALA A 681 -27.18 19.22 14.37
C ALA A 681 -27.26 18.93 12.86
N SER A 682 -27.38 19.97 12.03
CA SER A 682 -27.23 19.86 10.58
C SER A 682 -25.77 19.52 10.21
N PRO A 683 -25.49 19.00 9.00
CA PRO A 683 -24.12 18.75 8.53
C PRO A 683 -23.20 19.98 8.64
N GLU A 684 -23.71 21.18 8.34
CA GLU A 684 -22.98 22.44 8.45
C GLU A 684 -22.65 22.76 9.91
N GLN A 685 -23.61 22.55 10.82
CA GLN A 685 -23.43 22.77 12.25
C GLN A 685 -22.43 21.77 12.85
N LYS A 686 -22.48 20.50 12.43
CA LYS A 686 -21.47 19.49 12.80
C LYS A 686 -20.07 19.95 12.37
N ASN A 687 -19.92 20.44 11.13
CA ASN A 687 -18.64 20.94 10.64
C ASN A 687 -18.16 22.17 11.42
N GLN A 688 -19.05 23.13 11.69
CA GLN A 688 -18.72 24.32 12.47
C GLN A 688 -18.31 23.99 13.92
N TYR A 689 -18.95 22.99 14.53
CA TYR A 689 -18.56 22.50 15.86
C TYR A 689 -17.12 21.97 15.86
N ILE A 690 -16.78 21.14 14.88
CA ILE A 690 -15.42 20.62 14.72
C ILE A 690 -14.43 21.74 14.45
N GLN A 691 -14.74 22.69 13.58
CA GLN A 691 -13.88 23.85 13.31
C GLN A 691 -13.62 24.67 14.57
N THR A 692 -14.64 24.85 15.41
CA THR A 692 -14.51 25.59 16.68
C THR A 692 -13.55 24.86 17.64
N LEU A 693 -13.66 23.54 17.75
CA LEU A 693 -12.70 22.73 18.51
C LEU A 693 -11.29 22.87 17.95
N GLN A 694 -11.11 22.75 16.63
CA GLN A 694 -9.80 22.88 16.00
C GLN A 694 -9.19 24.28 16.18
N GLN A 695 -9.99 25.35 16.11
CA GLN A 695 -9.56 26.72 16.35
C GLN A 695 -9.11 26.95 17.81
N SER A 696 -9.70 26.23 18.76
CA SER A 696 -9.26 26.23 20.16
C SER A 696 -7.92 25.51 20.39
N GLY A 697 -7.35 24.90 19.35
CA GLY A 697 -6.09 24.15 19.39
C GLY A 697 -6.25 22.65 19.58
N ALA A 698 -7.49 22.15 19.69
CA ALA A 698 -7.77 20.72 19.81
C ALA A 698 -7.27 19.93 18.60
N LYS A 699 -6.75 18.73 18.85
CA LYS A 699 -6.40 17.73 17.84
C LYS A 699 -7.55 16.74 17.73
N VAL A 700 -8.45 17.06 16.81
CA VAL A 700 -9.76 16.42 16.68
C VAL A 700 -9.68 15.25 15.72
N LEU A 701 -10.18 14.10 16.16
CA LEU A 701 -10.39 12.93 15.33
C LEU A 701 -11.89 12.61 15.25
N MET A 702 -12.42 12.52 14.03
CA MET A 702 -13.84 12.21 13.79
C MET A 702 -14.00 10.74 13.41
N VAL A 703 -15.03 10.09 13.96
CA VAL A 703 -15.41 8.71 13.63
C VAL A 703 -16.85 8.70 13.16
N GLY A 704 -17.11 8.15 11.97
CA GLY A 704 -18.43 8.17 11.34
C GLY A 704 -18.62 7.05 10.32
N ASP A 705 -19.85 6.84 9.86
CA ASP A 705 -20.23 5.78 8.91
C ASP A 705 -20.89 6.32 7.62
N GLY A 706 -21.37 7.56 7.62
CA GLY A 706 -22.36 8.02 6.66
C GLY A 706 -21.88 8.89 5.49
N ILE A 707 -22.65 8.86 4.39
CA ILE A 707 -22.67 9.86 3.31
C ILE A 707 -23.02 11.25 3.85
N ASN A 708 -23.90 11.31 4.87
CA ASN A 708 -24.33 12.55 5.50
C ASN A 708 -23.20 13.27 6.26
N ASP A 709 -22.18 12.51 6.68
CA ASP A 709 -21.02 13.04 7.41
C ASP A 709 -19.81 13.23 6.50
N LEU A 710 -19.92 12.96 5.19
CA LEU A 710 -18.82 13.16 4.24
C LEU A 710 -18.22 14.58 4.30
N PRO A 711 -19.02 15.67 4.36
CA PRO A 711 -18.48 17.02 4.49
C PRO A 711 -17.78 17.25 5.82
N VAL A 712 -18.22 16.56 6.88
CA VAL A 712 -17.68 16.65 8.23
C VAL A 712 -16.36 15.88 8.32
N LEU A 713 -16.32 14.65 7.79
CA LEU A 713 -15.12 13.82 7.68
C LEU A 713 -14.03 14.54 6.86
N ALA A 714 -14.39 15.11 5.72
CA ALA A 714 -13.48 15.89 4.88
C ALA A 714 -12.98 17.19 5.53
N GLY A 715 -13.79 17.80 6.41
CA GLY A 715 -13.43 19.01 7.16
C GLY A 715 -12.58 18.76 8.41
N THR A 716 -12.39 17.50 8.81
CA THR A 716 -11.62 17.13 10.00
C THR A 716 -10.13 16.98 9.72
N GLN A 717 -9.29 17.20 10.73
CA GLN A 717 -7.85 16.96 10.63
C GLN A 717 -7.53 15.48 10.40
N THR A 718 -8.35 14.59 10.99
CA THR A 718 -8.25 13.15 10.80
C THR A 718 -9.60 12.49 11.00
N SER A 719 -9.96 11.61 10.08
CA SER A 719 -11.24 10.92 10.01
C SER A 719 -11.05 9.39 10.00
N ILE A 720 -11.93 8.68 10.70
CA ILE A 720 -12.03 7.21 10.66
C ILE A 720 -13.44 6.85 10.20
N ALA A 721 -13.54 6.15 9.07
CA ALA A 721 -14.79 5.58 8.60
C ALA A 721 -15.03 4.18 9.15
N MET A 722 -16.28 3.84 9.44
CA MET A 722 -16.70 2.46 9.74
C MET A 722 -16.61 1.56 8.49
N GLY A 723 -16.34 0.27 8.67
CA GLY A 723 -16.27 -0.70 7.57
C GLY A 723 -17.61 -0.89 6.83
N SER A 724 -18.72 -0.61 7.50
CA SER A 724 -20.07 -0.57 6.91
C SER A 724 -20.37 0.72 6.14
N ALA A 725 -19.45 1.71 6.15
CA ALA A 725 -19.66 2.98 5.48
C ALA A 725 -19.76 2.85 3.96
N SER A 726 -20.37 3.85 3.31
CA SER A 726 -20.42 3.93 1.84
C SER A 726 -19.01 3.97 1.24
N ASP A 727 -18.85 3.49 0.00
CA ASP A 727 -17.56 3.54 -0.69
C ASP A 727 -17.02 4.96 -0.83
N LEU A 728 -17.91 5.94 -1.00
CA LEU A 728 -17.55 7.36 -0.99
C LEU A 728 -16.98 7.77 0.38
N ALA A 729 -17.58 7.37 1.50
CA ALA A 729 -17.05 7.68 2.82
C ALA A 729 -15.70 6.98 3.10
N LYS A 730 -15.54 5.72 2.68
CA LYS A 730 -14.29 4.97 2.80
C LYS A 730 -13.14 5.57 1.99
N THR A 731 -13.42 6.07 0.79
CA THR A 731 -12.41 6.67 -0.10
C THR A 731 -11.94 8.05 0.37
N HIS A 732 -12.81 8.81 1.05
CA HIS A 732 -12.48 10.12 1.61
C HIS A 732 -11.89 10.07 3.03
N ALA A 733 -12.15 9.00 3.80
CA ALA A 733 -11.63 8.87 5.15
C ALA A 733 -10.11 8.62 5.21
N ASP A 734 -9.47 9.10 6.28
CA ASP A 734 -8.03 8.92 6.50
C ASP A 734 -7.68 7.54 7.05
N ALA A 735 -8.64 6.86 7.70
CA ALA A 735 -8.56 5.47 8.08
C ALA A 735 -9.93 4.79 8.02
N VAL A 736 -9.94 3.46 7.93
CA VAL A 736 -11.15 2.64 7.85
C VAL A 736 -11.10 1.52 8.89
N LEU A 737 -12.14 1.39 9.69
CA LEU A 737 -12.31 0.34 10.69
C LEU A 737 -13.07 -0.85 10.08
N THR A 738 -12.34 -1.80 9.52
CA THR A 738 -12.89 -2.90 8.70
C THR A 738 -13.78 -3.88 9.47
N ASN A 739 -13.41 -4.24 10.71
CA ASN A 739 -14.16 -5.19 11.54
C ASN A 739 -15.27 -4.52 12.39
N GLY A 740 -15.40 -3.19 12.33
CA GLY A 740 -16.40 -2.44 13.08
C GLY A 740 -16.24 -2.42 14.62
N GLU A 741 -15.11 -2.93 15.16
CA GLU A 741 -14.82 -2.94 16.60
C GLU A 741 -14.23 -1.60 17.07
N LEU A 742 -15.03 -0.78 17.73
CA LEU A 742 -14.65 0.54 18.23
C LEU A 742 -13.53 0.49 19.27
N THR A 743 -13.42 -0.58 20.06
CA THR A 743 -12.34 -0.74 21.05
C THR A 743 -10.94 -0.63 20.44
N LEU A 744 -10.79 -1.02 19.17
CA LEU A 744 -9.55 -0.91 18.41
C LEU A 744 -9.07 0.54 18.28
N ILE A 745 -9.95 1.53 18.30
CA ILE A 745 -9.58 2.96 18.25
C ILE A 745 -8.73 3.32 19.48
N GLY A 746 -9.11 2.84 20.66
CA GLY A 746 -8.34 3.05 21.89
C GLY A 746 -6.97 2.36 21.84
N GLU A 747 -6.91 1.13 21.33
CA GLU A 747 -5.65 0.41 21.10
C GLU A 747 -4.75 1.13 20.08
N ALA A 748 -5.35 1.67 19.03
CA ALA A 748 -4.65 2.40 17.99
C ALA A 748 -4.02 3.69 18.53
N VAL A 749 -4.71 4.43 19.39
CA VAL A 749 -4.13 5.60 20.07
C VAL A 749 -2.95 5.20 20.95
N LEU A 750 -3.05 4.10 21.72
CA LEU A 750 -1.96 3.60 22.54
C LEU A 750 -0.74 3.21 21.70
N LEU A 751 -0.95 2.46 20.62
CA LEU A 751 0.11 2.05 19.72
C LEU A 751 0.73 3.25 19.01
N ALA A 752 -0.06 4.24 18.60
CA ALA A 752 0.41 5.48 17.99
C ALA A 752 1.29 6.29 18.95
N LYS A 753 0.87 6.46 20.21
CA LYS A 753 1.68 7.11 21.28
C LYS A 753 2.99 6.34 21.51
N LYS A 754 2.95 5.01 21.56
CA LYS A 754 4.16 4.15 21.69
C LYS A 754 5.09 4.30 20.48
N THR A 755 4.53 4.36 19.27
CA THR A 755 5.27 4.55 18.01
C THR A 755 6.00 5.89 18.00
N ASN A 756 5.32 6.98 18.36
CA ASN A 756 5.92 8.31 18.44
C ASN A 756 7.05 8.36 19.49
N LYS A 757 6.86 7.70 20.65
CA LYS A 757 7.92 7.57 21.67
C LYS A 757 9.16 6.83 21.13
N ILE A 758 8.98 5.72 20.41
CA ILE A 758 10.08 4.95 19.82
C ILE A 758 10.80 5.76 18.73
N ILE A 759 10.07 6.48 17.88
CA ILE A 759 10.67 7.38 16.88
C ILE A 759 11.54 8.43 17.57
N LYS A 760 11.04 9.11 18.61
CA LYS A 760 11.82 10.11 19.37
C LYS A 760 13.05 9.50 20.04
N GLN A 761 12.95 8.29 20.60
CA GLN A 761 14.08 7.57 21.17
C GLN A 761 15.15 7.27 20.13
N ASN A 762 14.75 6.80 18.96
CA ASN A 762 15.67 6.44 17.88
C ASN A 762 16.39 7.67 17.32
N ILE A 763 15.65 8.79 17.12
CA ILE A 763 16.24 10.06 16.69
C ILE A 763 17.22 10.59 17.74
N ALA A 764 16.83 10.58 19.02
CA ALA A 764 17.69 11.04 20.12
C ALA A 764 18.96 10.18 20.25
N TRP A 765 18.85 8.86 20.10
CA TRP A 765 19.99 7.94 20.09
C TRP A 765 20.92 8.21 18.92
N ALA A 766 20.38 8.31 17.69
CA ALA A 766 21.16 8.57 16.49
C ALA A 766 21.93 9.89 16.61
N PHE A 767 21.30 10.94 17.13
CA PHE A 767 21.94 12.23 17.33
C PHE A 767 23.03 12.16 18.42
N SER A 768 22.73 11.54 19.57
CA SER A 768 23.68 11.43 20.69
C SER A 768 24.93 10.63 20.32
N TYR A 769 24.76 9.52 19.60
CA TYR A 769 25.87 8.71 19.10
C TYR A 769 26.76 9.51 18.14
N ASN A 770 26.17 10.18 17.14
CA ASN A 770 26.95 10.94 16.17
C ASN A 770 27.65 12.16 16.80
N MET A 771 26.97 12.87 17.72
CA MET A 771 27.54 14.04 18.40
C MET A 771 28.75 13.68 19.28
N THR A 772 28.79 12.46 19.82
CA THR A 772 29.91 11.99 20.64
C THR A 772 31.01 11.34 19.81
N ALA A 773 30.66 10.53 18.81
CA ALA A 773 31.62 9.76 18.03
C ALA A 773 32.36 10.61 16.98
N LEU A 774 31.73 11.62 16.39
CA LEU A 774 32.36 12.47 15.37
C LEU A 774 33.55 13.27 15.93
N PRO A 775 33.45 13.97 17.08
CA PRO A 775 34.61 14.64 17.67
C PRO A 775 35.74 13.68 18.05
N LEU A 776 35.40 12.51 18.62
CA LEU A 776 36.40 11.51 18.99
C LEU A 776 37.14 10.95 17.75
N ALA A 777 36.43 10.73 16.64
CA ALA A 777 37.05 10.35 15.38
C ALA A 777 37.91 11.48 14.81
N ALA A 778 37.45 12.73 14.85
CA ALA A 778 38.20 13.89 14.38
C ALA A 778 39.51 14.12 15.17
N LEU A 779 39.53 13.73 16.45
CA LEU A 779 40.73 13.73 17.30
C LEU A 779 41.64 12.52 17.10
N GLY A 780 41.28 11.58 16.22
CA GLY A 780 42.04 10.35 15.98
C GLY A 780 41.95 9.33 17.12
N LEU A 781 40.93 9.40 17.98
CA LEU A 781 40.75 8.44 19.08
C LEU A 781 39.97 7.19 18.67
N ILE A 782 39.34 7.22 17.50
CA ILE A 782 38.54 6.11 16.96
C ILE A 782 39.18 5.63 15.67
N PRO A 783 39.68 4.39 15.59
CA PRO A 783 40.17 3.82 14.34
C PRO A 783 39.00 3.42 13.40
N PRO A 784 39.23 3.31 12.08
CA PRO A 784 38.17 3.08 11.10
C PRO A 784 37.37 1.80 11.34
N TYR A 785 38.03 0.72 11.78
CA TYR A 785 37.37 -0.55 12.07
C TYR A 785 36.39 -0.42 13.26
N ALA A 786 36.75 0.33 14.30
CA ALA A 786 35.89 0.57 15.46
C ALA A 786 34.69 1.45 15.08
N ALA A 787 34.91 2.46 14.23
CA ALA A 787 33.85 3.29 13.66
C ALA A 787 32.81 2.44 12.90
N ALA A 788 33.25 1.49 12.07
CA ALA A 788 32.37 0.59 11.32
C ALA A 788 31.51 -0.31 12.22
N ILE A 789 32.11 -0.90 13.27
CA ILE A 789 31.40 -1.73 14.25
C ILE A 789 30.38 -0.91 15.03
N GLY A 790 30.80 0.25 15.57
CA GLY A 790 29.94 1.14 16.35
C GLY A 790 28.74 1.63 15.56
N MET A 791 28.94 2.02 14.31
CA MET A 791 27.86 2.45 13.41
C MET A 791 26.85 1.33 13.15
N SER A 792 27.34 0.13 12.87
CA SER A 792 26.50 -1.04 12.59
C SER A 792 25.66 -1.43 13.80
N LEU A 793 26.26 -1.45 14.99
CA LEU A 793 25.56 -1.74 16.24
C LEU A 793 24.51 -0.67 16.57
N SER A 794 24.83 0.60 16.34
CA SER A 794 23.92 1.73 16.57
C SER A 794 22.67 1.62 15.68
N SER A 795 22.85 1.27 14.41
CA SER A 795 21.76 1.10 13.44
C SER A 795 20.90 -0.13 13.77
N LEU A 796 21.52 -1.25 14.19
CA LEU A 796 20.80 -2.44 14.64
C LEU A 796 19.94 -2.17 15.88
N LEU A 797 20.46 -1.43 16.86
CA LEU A 797 19.73 -1.07 18.08
C LEU A 797 18.43 -0.34 17.72
N VAL A 798 18.50 0.62 16.80
CA VAL A 798 17.36 1.40 16.32
C VAL A 798 16.33 0.52 15.61
N VAL A 799 16.76 -0.40 14.73
CA VAL A 799 15.87 -1.35 14.05
C VAL A 799 15.19 -2.28 15.05
N PHE A 800 15.95 -2.87 15.98
CA PHE A 800 15.37 -3.74 17.01
C PHE A 800 14.39 -2.99 17.92
N ASN A 801 14.68 -1.73 18.25
CA ASN A 801 13.76 -0.91 19.03
C ASN A 801 12.46 -0.64 18.27
N ALA A 802 12.52 -0.37 16.96
CA ALA A 802 11.33 -0.23 16.11
C ALA A 802 10.50 -1.52 16.02
N LEU A 803 11.15 -2.68 15.89
CA LEU A 803 10.49 -3.99 15.82
C LEU A 803 9.72 -4.37 17.10
N ARG A 804 9.95 -3.71 18.25
CA ARG A 804 9.14 -3.88 19.47
C ARG A 804 7.69 -3.43 19.33
N LEU A 805 7.35 -2.71 18.24
CA LEU A 805 5.99 -2.37 17.88
C LEU A 805 5.20 -3.55 17.32
N GLY A 806 5.89 -4.56 16.77
CA GLY A 806 5.26 -5.74 16.17
C GLY A 806 4.95 -6.87 17.15
N LYS A 807 5.46 -6.80 18.39
CA LYS A 807 5.17 -7.78 19.45
C LYS A 807 3.89 -7.41 20.18
N LYS A 808 2.98 -8.39 20.34
CA LYS A 808 1.74 -8.29 21.11
C LYS A 808 2.02 -7.86 22.55
#